data_AF-A0A2P8A0C3-F1
#
_entry.id   AF-A0A2P8A0C3-F1
#
_cell.length_a   1.000
_cell.length_b   1.000
_cell.length_c   1.000
_cell.angle_alpha   90.00
_cell.angle_beta   90.00
_cell.angle_gamma   90.00
#
_symmetry.space_group_name_H-M   'P 1'
#
loop_
_entity.id
_entity.type
_entity.pdbx_description
1 polymer ?
#
loop_
_entity_poly.entity_id
_entity_poly.type
_entity_poly.pdbx_seq_one_letter_code
_entity_poly.pdbx_strand_id
1 'polypeptide(L)'
;MNGTPRLSSRFPETPQHRRPQGTPRSNEAKPRSSLPDVAALKSKDSAEGPLIPLDTIDAPQQRLLAVSFYVALFAWRIYDFHYLLEEETESLWMFMKWVAIDGVFLFGLPEVRIPWLEWSQGSMVILFLLHALLDGVLMFRIPIPIGPALGAIAKLFYDRELAISERSVKYSTLMQDSSHLLGRQIIKILPEGSATLNPTKEHFCLDGAKSQVYLPVQINQTTPIAMNLIQFDLESNQNETTVLTAAQIKKLMNQAIKSGHQSGVDGLMTLRLPVKKPGLYKLGRVTDKTGLEVRRRVGGETFVVPCPRAVIKPLNQNKCRGELSNVELEVTGTPPLRVKYRKLINHVEQEAYLQSIQPEDLVSPLAQSDQQPIVLSGAIDATWARAQSVKVPLSESLGITGKWAFSLEEVQDAFGNRVSYSSKEHDQQEKSNTKAPQLHQVITVHERPTIILKGCSSQRPLKVAKGRDTALPIQLGSTGKGGVLNIPYQIEYRFTPEVDLTPAGEHGTEPRVESLSMRNNDQKPRIKEAGLYSISAVASEYCLGEVNEPASCLLQNPPEPSVKLQTEEIFDKCAHKSIGLRVDFFMTGTPPFQVQYIKERKQSGQAEVAFANIDGLRGQIDLTPPVEGHYKYHFTEVSDATYKSYNIRNQNLVLEQDVKPSAYASFLSSSPRHVCIDETVSFGVTLRGEGPFTLEYELVRGNKRAPHKISNIEGNIYEIRTDPLTKGGDYTLSLASVTDGMGCKEFLKEEAKITVRHQKPKVGFGLIEGTRTVKTLENKEVVLPVRLTGDAPWTVQYRDINDPDRVIEAHLRQANDKLVVKRHGTYELVSMRDKICPGTVDQMANRIEVQWISRPTLSLANDAFQEVKGQTYIKHDVCEGEEDSVDLHLSGAPPFELKYDEHVKPDKGAKALKTRNFNAALGVTSIRMDTAQAGLVEYRFSELADYNYDHAKHAFTPVSIQQRVHPRPLARFTNPGKTYSYCTSFSSSVDTIPITLTGTPPFSIDYELRHSGKSQPRIHTISDVRSNTYSLQIPTTDLQAGTSALSLRKITDSRGCTRTLPSTEPRVQISVHAAPSINPLDPNRADYCVGDRLSFSLSGTAPFTVYYTFNNVARKASSTSTTFRRLAEKAGTFTITGIQDSASSCKADVNLSATIHGLPSAKVANGRAEERDIHEGGSAEIEFSFGGEGPWEFVWARSTLEKGGRQGKVLEMRSESSEERTYRLRAGEEGVYEIVSVKDRWCSVKREGVEISGEAGGRKMLTN
;
A
#
# COMPACT_ATOMS: atom_id res chain seq x y z
N MET A 1 -41.16 -23.04 -41.28
CA MET A 1 -39.69 -23.21 -41.20
C MET A 1 -39.34 -23.38 -39.72
N ASN A 2 -39.60 -24.53 -39.09
CA ASN A 2 -39.10 -25.91 -39.30
C ASN A 2 -37.93 -26.16 -38.32
N GLY A 3 -38.10 -26.94 -37.24
CA GLY A 3 -39.32 -27.62 -36.78
C GLY A 3 -39.25 -28.12 -35.34
N THR A 4 -40.41 -28.48 -34.79
CA THR A 4 -40.66 -28.98 -33.41
C THR A 4 -41.71 -30.09 -33.47
N PRO A 5 -42.17 -30.66 -32.34
CA PRO A 5 -41.48 -31.38 -31.27
C PRO A 5 -42.05 -32.83 -31.18
N ARG A 6 -41.92 -33.55 -30.04
CA ARG A 6 -43.08 -34.13 -29.31
C ARG A 6 -42.75 -34.90 -28.02
N LEU A 7 -43.82 -35.17 -27.27
CA LEU A 7 -43.92 -35.94 -26.03
C LEU A 7 -45.17 -36.85 -26.12
N SER A 8 -45.28 -37.78 -25.16
CA SER A 8 -46.52 -38.40 -24.61
C SER A 8 -47.12 -39.71 -25.19
N SER A 9 -47.40 -40.63 -24.25
CA SER A 9 -48.54 -41.60 -24.23
C SER A 9 -48.53 -42.77 -25.25
N ARG A 10 -49.27 -43.88 -25.11
CA ARG A 10 -49.91 -44.65 -24.00
C ARG A 10 -50.48 -45.94 -24.64
N PHE A 11 -50.55 -47.07 -23.93
CA PHE A 11 -51.63 -48.08 -24.14
C PHE A 11 -51.94 -48.79 -22.78
N PRO A 12 -53.17 -49.34 -22.55
CA PRO A 12 -53.69 -49.58 -21.19
C PRO A 12 -54.16 -51.02 -20.89
N GLU A 13 -54.45 -51.33 -19.61
CA GLU A 13 -55.84 -51.62 -19.14
C GLU A 13 -55.94 -51.69 -17.60
N THR A 14 -57.18 -51.72 -17.09
CA THR A 14 -57.64 -51.58 -15.68
C THR A 14 -59.00 -52.30 -15.54
N PRO A 15 -59.57 -52.70 -14.35
CA PRO A 15 -59.62 -51.88 -13.12
C PRO A 15 -59.84 -52.53 -11.72
N GLN A 16 -59.73 -51.69 -10.66
CA GLN A 16 -60.49 -51.72 -9.37
C GLN A 16 -60.30 -52.91 -8.38
N HIS A 17 -60.61 -52.84 -7.06
CA HIS A 17 -61.11 -51.73 -6.19
C HIS A 17 -60.63 -51.83 -4.70
N ARG A 18 -60.47 -50.66 -4.04
CA ARG A 18 -60.51 -50.29 -2.58
C ARG A 18 -60.42 -51.34 -1.41
N ARG A 19 -59.51 -51.01 -0.46
CA ARG A 19 -59.62 -50.91 1.04
C ARG A 19 -61.00 -51.19 1.72
N PRO A 20 -61.08 -51.61 3.02
CA PRO A 20 -60.27 -51.08 4.15
C PRO A 20 -59.83 -52.09 5.27
N GLN A 21 -59.51 -51.56 6.47
CA GLN A 21 -58.93 -52.22 7.66
C GLN A 21 -59.90 -53.16 8.41
N GLY A 22 -59.36 -54.11 9.20
CA GLY A 22 -60.10 -54.76 10.30
C GLY A 22 -59.46 -56.02 10.90
N THR A 23 -58.90 -55.93 12.11
CA THR A 23 -58.90 -57.04 13.09
C THR A 23 -60.29 -57.09 13.77
N PRO A 24 -60.79 -58.21 14.36
CA PRO A 24 -60.01 -59.13 15.21
C PRO A 24 -60.44 -60.64 15.29
N ARG A 25 -59.72 -61.37 16.14
CA ARG A 25 -60.14 -62.49 17.04
C ARG A 25 -60.73 -63.82 16.49
N SER A 26 -60.15 -64.88 17.07
CA SER A 26 -60.78 -66.04 17.76
C SER A 26 -61.00 -67.39 17.04
N ASN A 27 -60.43 -68.40 17.72
CA ASN A 27 -60.99 -69.70 18.09
C ASN A 27 -61.12 -70.89 17.09
N GLU A 28 -60.29 -71.90 17.40
CA GLU A 28 -60.69 -73.30 17.74
C GLU A 28 -60.75 -74.44 16.70
N ALA A 29 -60.65 -75.65 17.26
CA ALA A 29 -61.03 -76.98 16.74
C ALA A 29 -60.15 -77.72 15.70
N LYS A 30 -59.27 -78.57 16.26
CA LYS A 30 -58.93 -79.95 15.82
C LYS A 30 -60.17 -80.74 15.28
N PRO A 31 -60.01 -81.75 14.38
CA PRO A 31 -59.44 -83.07 14.75
C PRO A 31 -58.59 -83.81 13.68
N ARG A 32 -58.18 -85.04 14.03
CA ARG A 32 -57.31 -85.97 13.27
C ARG A 32 -58.10 -87.06 12.53
N SER A 33 -57.55 -87.55 11.42
CA SER A 33 -57.55 -88.96 10.98
C SER A 33 -56.40 -89.14 9.96
N SER A 34 -55.38 -89.99 10.19
CA SER A 34 -55.27 -91.46 10.02
C SER A 34 -54.59 -91.85 8.70
N LEU A 35 -53.55 -92.68 8.77
CA LEU A 35 -52.70 -93.15 7.64
C LEU A 35 -53.32 -94.33 6.87
N PRO A 36 -52.96 -94.51 5.59
CA PRO A 36 -52.86 -95.81 4.92
C PRO A 36 -51.39 -96.28 4.77
N ASP A 37 -51.18 -97.51 4.29
CA ASP A 37 -50.02 -98.36 4.62
C ASP A 37 -49.04 -98.68 3.45
N VAL A 38 -47.88 -99.26 3.78
CA VAL A 38 -46.70 -99.40 2.93
C VAL A 38 -46.62 -100.79 2.26
N ALA A 39 -47.24 -100.96 1.09
CA ALA A 39 -47.26 -102.26 0.38
C ALA A 39 -47.16 -102.20 -1.17
N ALA A 40 -46.54 -101.16 -1.74
CA ALA A 40 -46.38 -101.01 -3.21
C ALA A 40 -44.90 -100.94 -3.63
N LEU A 41 -44.20 -102.08 -3.59
CA LEU A 41 -42.76 -102.16 -3.94
C LEU A 41 -42.53 -102.45 -5.43
N LYS A 42 -41.68 -101.62 -6.04
CA LYS A 42 -40.71 -101.92 -7.13
C LYS A 42 -41.22 -102.59 -8.44
N SER A 43 -40.96 -101.92 -9.56
CA SER A 43 -39.93 -102.40 -10.51
C SER A 43 -39.61 -101.41 -11.64
N LYS A 44 -38.41 -100.80 -11.60
CA LYS A 44 -37.38 -100.87 -12.64
C LYS A 44 -36.28 -99.82 -12.44
N ASP A 45 -35.04 -100.30 -12.47
CA ASP A 45 -33.81 -99.53 -12.70
C ASP A 45 -33.79 -99.05 -14.19
N SER A 46 -32.92 -98.17 -14.68
CA SER A 46 -31.54 -97.79 -14.30
C SER A 46 -31.22 -96.44 -15.01
N ALA A 47 -30.09 -95.75 -14.86
CA ALA A 47 -28.93 -95.84 -13.97
C ALA A 47 -28.19 -94.48 -14.01
N GLU A 48 -27.56 -94.05 -12.90
CA GLU A 48 -26.38 -93.18 -12.92
C GLU A 48 -25.75 -93.19 -11.51
N GLY A 49 -24.66 -93.94 -11.33
CA GLY A 49 -23.99 -94.11 -10.03
C GLY A 49 -22.84 -93.12 -9.77
N PRO A 50 -22.13 -93.24 -8.64
CA PRO A 50 -20.90 -92.49 -8.39
C PRO A 50 -19.80 -92.77 -9.42
N LEU A 51 -18.99 -91.75 -9.70
CA LEU A 51 -17.86 -91.84 -10.64
C LEU A 51 -16.81 -92.89 -10.21
N ILE A 52 -16.75 -93.18 -8.90
CA ILE A 52 -16.03 -94.32 -8.34
C ILE A 52 -17.07 -95.38 -7.95
N PRO A 53 -17.16 -96.54 -8.64
CA PRO A 53 -18.13 -97.58 -8.32
C PRO A 53 -18.03 -98.04 -6.86
N LEU A 54 -19.19 -98.18 -6.20
CA LEU A 54 -19.27 -98.58 -4.78
C LEU A 54 -18.69 -99.99 -4.51
N ASP A 55 -18.57 -100.82 -5.55
CA ASP A 55 -17.92 -102.13 -5.51
C ASP A 55 -16.38 -102.06 -5.38
N THR A 56 -15.78 -100.88 -5.62
CA THR A 56 -14.32 -100.68 -5.54
C THR A 56 -13.88 -99.97 -4.27
N ILE A 57 -14.66 -98.99 -3.81
CA ILE A 57 -14.47 -98.28 -2.53
C ILE A 57 -15.87 -98.00 -1.97
N ASP A 58 -16.17 -98.46 -0.76
CA ASP A 58 -17.47 -98.27 -0.14
C ASP A 58 -17.76 -96.79 0.19
N ALA A 59 -19.04 -96.41 0.23
CA ALA A 59 -19.45 -95.03 0.46
C ALA A 59 -18.85 -94.40 1.75
N PRO A 60 -18.78 -95.09 2.91
CA PRO A 60 -18.01 -94.60 4.05
C PRO A 60 -16.53 -94.30 3.75
N GLN A 61 -15.81 -95.16 3.04
CA GLN A 61 -14.42 -94.88 2.63
C GLN A 61 -14.31 -93.73 1.61
N GLN A 62 -15.22 -93.62 0.63
CA GLN A 62 -15.24 -92.48 -0.30
C GLN A 62 -15.42 -91.15 0.45
N ARG A 63 -16.32 -91.12 1.44
CA ARG A 63 -16.50 -89.97 2.35
C ARG A 63 -15.25 -89.69 3.19
N LEU A 64 -14.61 -90.75 3.73
CA LEU A 64 -13.38 -90.62 4.50
C LEU A 64 -12.27 -89.97 3.67
N LEU A 65 -12.07 -90.42 2.42
CA LEU A 65 -11.07 -89.86 1.50
C LEU A 65 -11.36 -88.38 1.17
N ALA A 66 -12.63 -88.03 0.88
CA ALA A 66 -13.02 -86.64 0.63
C ALA A 66 -12.76 -85.73 1.85
N VAL A 67 -13.08 -86.20 3.06
CA VAL A 67 -12.81 -85.48 4.31
C VAL A 67 -11.31 -85.40 4.62
N SER A 68 -10.54 -86.47 4.37
CA SER A 68 -9.08 -86.47 4.55
C SER A 68 -8.39 -85.48 3.60
N PHE A 69 -8.86 -85.40 2.34
CA PHE A 69 -8.35 -84.41 1.37
C PHE A 69 -8.69 -82.98 1.80
N TYR A 70 -9.91 -82.73 2.28
CA TYR A 70 -10.28 -81.44 2.86
C TYR A 70 -9.41 -81.07 4.08
N VAL A 71 -9.11 -82.01 4.97
CA VAL A 71 -8.21 -81.78 6.12
C VAL A 71 -6.78 -81.47 5.67
N ALA A 72 -6.30 -82.10 4.59
CA ALA A 72 -4.99 -81.78 4.02
C ALA A 72 -4.96 -80.37 3.40
N LEU A 73 -5.99 -79.96 2.65
CA LEU A 73 -6.15 -78.59 2.17
C LEU A 73 -6.22 -77.57 3.33
N PHE A 74 -6.97 -77.89 4.39
CA PHE A 74 -7.10 -77.04 5.57
C PHE A 74 -5.76 -76.87 6.32
N ALA A 75 -4.96 -77.94 6.43
CA ALA A 75 -3.61 -77.86 7.00
C ALA A 75 -2.67 -76.99 6.14
N TRP A 76 -2.76 -77.09 4.81
CA TRP A 76 -2.01 -76.21 3.90
C TRP A 76 -2.47 -74.74 4.01
N ARG A 77 -3.76 -74.46 4.14
CA ARG A 77 -4.27 -73.10 4.39
C ARG A 77 -3.74 -72.51 5.71
N ILE A 78 -3.59 -73.31 6.76
CA ILE A 78 -2.97 -72.88 8.02
C ILE A 78 -1.47 -72.62 7.85
N TYR A 79 -0.76 -73.44 7.06
CA TYR A 79 0.65 -73.20 6.74
C TYR A 79 0.86 -71.90 5.95
N ASP A 80 0.08 -71.67 4.90
CA ASP A 80 0.11 -70.43 4.11
C ASP A 80 -0.22 -69.20 4.98
N PHE A 81 -1.17 -69.32 5.92
CA PHE A 81 -1.49 -68.26 6.88
C PHE A 81 -0.33 -67.97 7.86
N HIS A 82 0.39 -69.00 8.34
CA HIS A 82 1.58 -68.81 9.18
C HIS A 82 2.71 -68.13 8.40
N TYR A 83 2.97 -68.59 7.18
CA TYR A 83 3.95 -67.99 6.27
C TYR A 83 3.62 -66.52 5.96
N LEU A 84 2.34 -66.20 5.77
CA LEU A 84 1.83 -64.83 5.61
C LEU A 84 1.79 -64.01 6.91
N LEU A 85 2.15 -64.58 8.08
CA LEU A 85 2.45 -63.81 9.29
C LEU A 85 3.95 -63.52 9.45
N GLU A 86 4.82 -64.30 8.82
CA GLU A 86 6.28 -64.18 8.93
C GLU A 86 6.92 -63.39 7.78
N GLU A 87 6.38 -63.48 6.55
CA GLU A 87 6.91 -62.76 5.37
C GLU A 87 5.89 -61.76 4.77
N GLU A 88 6.39 -60.66 4.18
CA GLU A 88 5.59 -59.60 3.55
C GLU A 88 5.06 -60.00 2.15
N THR A 89 4.33 -61.11 2.09
CA THR A 89 3.67 -61.61 0.86
C THR A 89 2.31 -60.94 0.62
N GLU A 90 1.89 -60.87 -0.65
CA GLU A 90 0.64 -60.20 -1.03
C GLU A 90 -0.62 -60.97 -0.57
N SER A 91 -1.30 -60.42 0.44
CA SER A 91 -2.56 -60.93 1.00
C SER A 91 -3.67 -61.15 -0.03
N LEU A 92 -3.77 -60.26 -1.02
CA LEU A 92 -4.77 -60.37 -2.09
C LEU A 92 -4.53 -61.59 -2.99
N TRP A 93 -3.26 -61.92 -3.29
CA TRP A 93 -2.93 -63.12 -4.05
C TRP A 93 -3.25 -64.40 -3.27
N MET A 94 -2.86 -64.47 -1.99
CA MET A 94 -3.17 -65.64 -1.15
C MET A 94 -4.69 -65.81 -0.93
N PHE A 95 -5.43 -64.71 -0.78
CA PHE A 95 -6.90 -64.73 -0.76
C PHE A 95 -7.49 -65.31 -2.05
N MET A 96 -7.08 -64.80 -3.22
CA MET A 96 -7.56 -65.29 -4.51
C MET A 96 -7.19 -66.75 -4.77
N LYS A 97 -6.00 -67.19 -4.33
CA LYS A 97 -5.57 -68.59 -4.37
C LYS A 97 -6.53 -69.49 -3.60
N TRP A 98 -6.81 -69.18 -2.33
CA TRP A 98 -7.64 -70.05 -1.48
C TRP A 98 -9.12 -70.05 -1.87
N VAL A 99 -9.68 -68.90 -2.25
CA VAL A 99 -11.03 -68.82 -2.83
C VAL A 99 -11.16 -69.66 -4.11
N ALA A 100 -10.11 -69.72 -4.95
CA ALA A 100 -10.12 -70.59 -6.13
C ALA A 100 -10.03 -72.09 -5.76
N ILE A 101 -9.20 -72.47 -4.79
CA ILE A 101 -9.04 -73.86 -4.33
C ILE A 101 -10.33 -74.38 -3.68
N ASP A 102 -10.89 -73.63 -2.72
CA ASP A 102 -12.14 -74.02 -2.04
C ASP A 102 -13.33 -73.99 -3.02
N GLY A 103 -13.31 -73.12 -4.03
CA GLY A 103 -14.26 -73.16 -5.14
C GLY A 103 -14.19 -74.45 -5.95
N VAL A 104 -13.00 -74.84 -6.42
CA VAL A 104 -12.79 -76.10 -7.17
C VAL A 104 -13.18 -77.32 -6.34
N PHE A 105 -12.87 -77.33 -5.04
CA PHE A 105 -13.24 -78.45 -4.17
C PHE A 105 -14.76 -78.52 -3.90
N LEU A 106 -15.40 -77.41 -3.51
CA LEU A 106 -16.80 -77.40 -3.12
C LEU A 106 -17.77 -77.60 -4.30
N PHE A 107 -17.43 -77.09 -5.49
CA PHE A 107 -18.23 -77.32 -6.71
C PHE A 107 -17.83 -78.60 -7.46
N GLY A 108 -16.65 -79.17 -7.20
CA GLY A 108 -16.24 -80.47 -7.76
C GLY A 108 -16.80 -81.69 -6.99
N LEU A 109 -17.04 -81.56 -5.68
CA LEU A 109 -17.56 -82.64 -4.83
C LEU A 109 -18.86 -83.33 -5.34
N PRO A 110 -19.89 -82.60 -5.83
CA PRO A 110 -21.13 -83.24 -6.30
C PRO A 110 -20.96 -83.98 -7.62
N GLU A 111 -20.03 -83.57 -8.49
CA GLU A 111 -19.77 -84.26 -9.77
C GLU A 111 -19.26 -85.69 -9.55
N VAL A 112 -18.55 -85.94 -8.44
CA VAL A 112 -18.14 -87.29 -8.00
C VAL A 112 -19.34 -88.14 -7.55
N ARG A 113 -20.47 -87.51 -7.19
CA ARG A 113 -21.75 -88.11 -6.77
C ARG A 113 -21.59 -89.06 -5.58
N ILE A 114 -20.76 -88.68 -4.60
CA ILE A 114 -20.59 -89.45 -3.37
C ILE A 114 -21.88 -89.31 -2.55
N PRO A 115 -22.61 -90.41 -2.24
CA PRO A 115 -23.91 -90.30 -1.59
C PRO A 115 -23.78 -89.63 -0.21
N TRP A 116 -24.67 -88.67 0.07
CA TRP A 116 -24.66 -87.70 1.19
C TRP A 116 -23.70 -86.48 1.05
N LEU A 117 -22.87 -86.39 0.01
CA LEU A 117 -22.16 -85.14 -0.36
C LEU A 117 -22.75 -84.47 -1.63
N GLU A 118 -23.84 -85.01 -2.15
CA GLU A 118 -24.68 -84.41 -3.20
C GLU A 118 -25.46 -83.20 -2.64
N TRP A 119 -24.76 -82.09 -2.44
CA TRP A 119 -25.34 -80.86 -1.90
C TRP A 119 -26.12 -80.08 -2.95
N SER A 120 -27.17 -79.39 -2.53
CA SER A 120 -27.94 -78.53 -3.44
C SER A 120 -27.12 -77.33 -3.91
N GLN A 121 -27.43 -76.80 -5.10
CA GLN A 121 -26.81 -75.58 -5.64
C GLN A 121 -26.82 -74.42 -4.63
N GLY A 122 -27.92 -74.21 -3.90
CA GLY A 122 -27.98 -73.19 -2.85
C GLY A 122 -27.09 -73.50 -1.64
N SER A 123 -27.01 -74.77 -1.23
CA SER A 123 -26.13 -75.21 -0.14
C SER A 123 -24.65 -75.00 -0.48
N MET A 124 -24.24 -75.32 -1.71
CA MET A 124 -22.88 -75.09 -2.20
C MET A 124 -22.50 -73.60 -2.19
N VAL A 125 -23.35 -72.73 -2.73
CA VAL A 125 -23.09 -71.28 -2.76
C VAL A 125 -22.97 -70.70 -1.35
N ILE A 126 -23.81 -71.14 -0.39
CA ILE A 126 -23.71 -70.70 1.01
C ILE A 126 -22.40 -71.18 1.66
N LEU A 127 -22.01 -72.44 1.45
CA LEU A 127 -20.76 -72.97 1.99
C LEU A 127 -19.54 -72.29 1.36
N PHE A 128 -19.54 -72.05 0.05
CA PHE A 128 -18.49 -71.32 -0.66
C PHE A 128 -18.34 -69.88 -0.15
N LEU A 129 -19.44 -69.14 0.01
CA LEU A 129 -19.41 -67.78 0.58
C LEU A 129 -18.89 -67.76 2.02
N LEU A 130 -19.16 -68.79 2.82
CA LEU A 130 -18.66 -68.91 4.19
C LEU A 130 -17.15 -69.23 4.22
N HIS A 131 -16.64 -70.03 3.29
CA HIS A 131 -15.20 -70.27 3.13
C HIS A 131 -14.48 -69.00 2.61
N ALA A 132 -15.04 -68.31 1.62
CA ALA A 132 -14.48 -67.04 1.13
C ALA A 132 -14.46 -65.96 2.22
N LEU A 133 -15.43 -65.94 3.15
CA LEU A 133 -15.38 -65.08 4.34
C LEU A 133 -14.25 -65.46 5.30
N LEU A 134 -14.02 -66.77 5.51
CA LEU A 134 -12.93 -67.29 6.35
C LEU A 134 -11.55 -66.98 5.74
N ASP A 135 -11.39 -67.15 4.43
CA ASP A 135 -10.17 -66.77 3.70
C ASP A 135 -9.91 -65.27 3.77
N GLY A 136 -10.96 -64.46 3.62
CA GLY A 136 -10.86 -63.00 3.76
C GLY A 136 -10.40 -62.59 5.15
N VAL A 137 -10.87 -63.27 6.20
CA VAL A 137 -10.40 -63.05 7.57
C VAL A 137 -8.93 -63.42 7.73
N LEU A 138 -8.54 -64.62 7.30
CA LEU A 138 -7.19 -65.14 7.50
C LEU A 138 -6.16 -64.35 6.69
N MET A 139 -6.37 -64.21 5.38
CA MET A 139 -5.38 -63.66 4.46
C MET A 139 -5.25 -62.14 4.56
N PHE A 140 -6.32 -61.41 4.92
CA PHE A 140 -6.22 -59.98 5.27
C PHE A 140 -5.94 -59.73 6.77
N ARG A 141 -5.53 -60.76 7.51
CA ARG A 141 -5.09 -60.69 8.93
C ARG A 141 -6.12 -60.02 9.87
N ILE A 142 -7.41 -60.22 9.63
CA ILE A 142 -8.50 -59.57 10.38
C ILE A 142 -8.61 -60.21 11.79
N PRO A 143 -8.43 -59.46 12.88
CA PRO A 143 -8.31 -60.04 14.22
C PRO A 143 -9.68 -60.45 14.80
N ILE A 144 -10.06 -61.72 14.67
CA ILE A 144 -11.22 -62.28 15.40
C ILE A 144 -10.81 -62.67 16.83
N PRO A 145 -11.54 -62.24 17.87
CA PRO A 145 -11.21 -62.53 19.28
C PRO A 145 -11.57 -63.96 19.73
N ILE A 146 -11.13 -65.00 19.00
CA ILE A 146 -11.33 -66.42 19.38
C ILE A 146 -10.27 -66.92 20.37
N GLY A 147 -9.07 -66.32 20.35
CA GLY A 147 -7.95 -66.68 21.25
C GLY A 147 -8.32 -66.75 22.74
N PRO A 148 -9.06 -65.78 23.31
CA PRO A 148 -9.53 -65.85 24.69
C PRO A 148 -10.47 -67.04 24.98
N ALA A 149 -11.32 -67.42 24.02
CA ALA A 149 -12.27 -68.52 24.18
C ALA A 149 -11.57 -69.89 24.17
N LEU A 150 -10.65 -70.11 23.22
CA LEU A 150 -9.84 -71.33 23.16
C LEU A 150 -8.88 -71.43 24.36
N GLY A 151 -8.28 -70.31 24.77
CA GLY A 151 -7.45 -70.21 25.98
C GLY A 151 -8.24 -70.50 27.27
N ALA A 152 -9.50 -70.08 27.36
CA ALA A 152 -10.38 -70.39 28.49
C ALA A 152 -10.70 -71.88 28.57
N ILE A 153 -10.99 -72.54 27.43
CA ILE A 153 -11.23 -73.99 27.37
C ILE A 153 -9.97 -74.76 27.79
N ALA A 154 -8.79 -74.36 27.31
CA ALA A 154 -7.52 -74.98 27.72
C ALA A 154 -7.26 -74.84 29.23
N LYS A 155 -7.52 -73.67 29.82
CA LYS A 155 -7.41 -73.44 31.27
C LYS A 155 -8.36 -74.31 32.10
N LEU A 156 -9.53 -74.63 31.57
CA LEU A 156 -10.57 -75.44 32.23
C LEU A 156 -10.12 -76.90 32.49
N PHE A 157 -9.13 -77.40 31.75
CA PHE A 157 -8.56 -78.75 31.93
C PHE A 157 -7.15 -78.78 32.54
N TYR A 158 -6.48 -77.62 32.70
CA TYR A 158 -5.10 -77.51 33.21
C TYR A 158 -4.99 -76.62 34.46
N ASP A 159 -5.72 -76.97 35.52
CA ASP A 159 -5.55 -76.44 36.89
C ASP A 159 -4.23 -76.96 37.50
N ARG A 160 -3.08 -76.40 37.07
CA ARG A 160 -1.76 -77.01 37.34
C ARG A 160 -0.63 -75.98 37.55
N GLU A 161 -0.44 -75.54 38.79
CA GLU A 161 0.52 -74.49 39.18
C GLU A 161 1.95 -74.98 39.45
N LEU A 162 2.94 -74.13 39.22
CA LEU A 162 4.34 -74.39 39.56
C LEU A 162 4.60 -74.26 41.07
N ALA A 163 4.94 -75.37 41.71
CA ALA A 163 5.48 -75.40 43.06
C ALA A 163 6.96 -74.93 43.09
N ILE A 164 7.47 -74.62 44.29
CA ILE A 164 8.83 -74.08 44.53
C ILE A 164 9.96 -74.87 43.85
N SER A 165 9.77 -76.19 43.72
CA SER A 165 10.68 -77.13 43.09
C SER A 165 10.66 -77.13 41.55
N GLU A 166 9.90 -76.24 40.91
CA GLU A 166 9.65 -76.14 39.46
C GLU A 166 8.90 -77.35 38.87
N ARG A 167 7.93 -77.87 39.62
CA ARG A 167 7.01 -78.95 39.19
C ARG A 167 5.55 -78.51 39.25
N SER A 168 4.72 -79.08 38.38
CA SER A 168 3.33 -78.64 38.19
C SER A 168 2.30 -79.50 38.98
N VAL A 169 1.58 -78.87 39.92
CA VAL A 169 0.71 -79.47 40.95
C VAL A 169 -0.71 -78.88 40.88
N LYS A 170 -1.75 -79.67 41.20
CA LYS A 170 -3.16 -79.25 41.14
C LYS A 170 -3.61 -78.57 42.45
N TYR A 171 -4.32 -77.44 42.35
CA TYR A 171 -4.67 -76.59 43.50
C TYR A 171 -6.02 -76.92 44.12
N SER A 172 -7.05 -77.16 43.29
CA SER A 172 -8.43 -77.40 43.76
C SER A 172 -8.58 -78.53 44.79
N THR A 173 -7.67 -79.51 44.78
CA THR A 173 -7.64 -80.66 45.71
C THR A 173 -7.13 -80.33 47.12
N LEU A 174 -6.80 -79.06 47.42
CA LEU A 174 -6.27 -78.61 48.71
C LEU A 174 -7.15 -77.60 49.45
N MET A 175 -8.27 -77.14 48.87
CA MET A 175 -9.04 -75.98 49.39
C MET A 175 -10.57 -76.12 49.41
N GLN A 176 -11.17 -77.09 48.71
CA GLN A 176 -12.63 -77.21 48.64
C GLN A 176 -13.22 -78.18 49.68
N ASP A 177 -13.38 -77.69 50.92
CA ASP A 177 -14.14 -78.34 52.00
C ASP A 177 -15.11 -77.30 52.65
N SER A 178 -16.42 -77.57 52.69
CA SER A 178 -17.41 -76.53 52.32
C SER A 178 -18.55 -76.18 53.31
N SER A 179 -18.30 -75.57 54.48
CA SER A 179 -19.34 -75.37 55.55
C SER A 179 -19.76 -73.85 55.88
N HIS A 180 -20.79 -73.16 55.24
CA HIS A 180 -21.00 -71.63 55.10
C HIS A 180 -22.44 -70.83 55.17
N LEU A 181 -22.63 -69.53 54.66
CA LEU A 181 -23.48 -68.30 55.13
C LEU A 181 -24.24 -67.28 54.06
N LEU A 182 -25.13 -66.20 54.33
CA LEU A 182 -26.20 -65.43 53.42
C LEU A 182 -26.83 -63.90 53.73
N GLY A 183 -27.59 -63.08 52.84
CA GLY A 183 -28.37 -61.69 53.08
C GLY A 183 -29.04 -60.62 51.97
N ARG A 184 -29.56 -59.30 52.20
CA ARG A 184 -30.33 -58.19 51.27
C ARG A 184 -30.55 -56.57 51.61
N GLN A 185 -30.97 -55.51 50.71
CA GLN A 185 -31.07 -53.88 50.73
C GLN A 185 -30.38 -52.80 49.60
N ILE A 186 -30.53 -51.36 49.26
CA ILE A 186 -30.77 -50.55 47.82
C ILE A 186 -30.29 -49.25 46.66
N ILE A 187 -29.30 -48.21 46.32
CA ILE A 187 -29.37 -46.92 45.22
C ILE A 187 -28.24 -46.17 44.09
N LYS A 188 -28.23 -44.85 43.39
CA LYS A 188 -27.41 -44.10 42.11
C LYS A 188 -27.40 -42.43 41.53
N ILE A 189 -26.50 -41.70 40.60
CA ILE A 189 -26.40 -40.12 39.96
C ILE A 189 -25.54 -39.43 38.59
N LEU A 190 -25.45 -38.03 38.05
CA LEU A 190 -24.82 -37.26 36.67
C LEU A 190 -24.41 -35.57 36.31
N PRO A 191 -23.85 -34.91 35.08
CA PRO A 191 -23.14 -33.44 34.65
C PRO A 191 -23.21 -32.39 33.23
N GLU A 192 -22.39 -31.21 32.82
CA GLU A 192 -22.43 -30.00 31.63
C GLU A 192 -21.17 -29.09 30.81
N GLY A 193 -21.17 -27.84 30.02
CA GLY A 193 -20.12 -27.06 28.95
C GLY A 193 -19.87 -25.41 28.44
N SER A 194 -19.14 -24.82 27.28
CA SER A 194 -18.79 -23.26 26.76
C SER A 194 -18.05 -22.61 25.30
N ALA A 195 -17.67 -21.24 24.94
CA ALA A 195 -17.30 -20.39 23.55
C ALA A 195 -16.04 -19.35 22.95
N THR A 196 -16.15 -18.12 22.15
CA THR A 196 -15.12 -17.27 21.17
C THR A 196 -15.20 -15.62 20.61
N LEU A 197 -14.62 -14.95 19.44
CA LEU A 197 -14.41 -13.40 18.95
C LEU A 197 -14.25 -12.78 17.35
N ASN A 198 -13.93 -11.42 16.92
CA ASN A 198 -13.86 -10.57 15.56
C ASN A 198 -12.95 -11.05 14.37
N PRO A 199 -13.51 -11.49 13.22
CA PRO A 199 -12.75 -12.25 12.22
C PRO A 199 -12.40 -11.59 10.86
N THR A 200 -13.08 -10.53 10.39
CA THR A 200 -13.05 -10.13 8.95
C THR A 200 -12.07 -9.02 8.57
N LYS A 201 -11.45 -8.33 9.53
CA LYS A 201 -10.52 -7.19 9.31
C LYS A 201 -11.12 -6.02 8.48
N GLU A 202 -12.40 -5.74 8.65
CA GLU A 202 -13.08 -4.58 8.04
C GLU A 202 -12.49 -3.23 8.53
N HIS A 203 -12.53 -2.21 7.65
CA HIS A 203 -12.06 -0.85 7.94
C HIS A 203 -13.20 0.03 8.47
N PHE A 204 -12.90 0.90 9.44
CA PHE A 204 -13.90 1.66 10.16
C PHE A 204 -13.48 3.13 10.39
N CYS A 205 -14.36 4.07 10.05
CA CYS A 205 -14.20 5.48 10.38
C CYS A 205 -15.50 6.17 10.81
N LEU A 206 -15.37 7.22 11.64
CA LEU A 206 -16.44 8.05 12.19
C LEU A 206 -16.36 9.48 11.66
N ASP A 207 -17.52 10.12 11.48
CA ASP A 207 -17.64 11.52 11.06
C ASP A 207 -19.01 12.09 11.52
N GLY A 208 -19.25 13.39 11.38
CA GLY A 208 -20.56 14.00 11.62
C GLY A 208 -21.72 13.32 10.88
N ALA A 209 -21.49 12.81 9.66
CA ALA A 209 -22.47 11.99 8.94
C ALA A 209 -22.51 10.51 9.39
N LYS A 210 -21.40 9.98 9.90
CA LYS A 210 -21.24 8.58 10.38
C LYS A 210 -21.00 8.57 11.90
N SER A 211 -22.03 8.91 12.66
CA SER A 211 -21.94 9.07 14.13
C SER A 211 -21.89 7.75 14.94
N GLN A 212 -22.00 6.59 14.29
CA GLN A 212 -21.78 5.28 14.89
C GLN A 212 -21.38 4.23 13.84
N VAL A 213 -20.58 3.24 14.24
CA VAL A 213 -20.10 2.11 13.42
C VAL A 213 -20.34 0.80 14.18
N TYR A 214 -20.37 -0.35 13.50
CA TYR A 214 -20.75 -1.65 14.09
C TYR A 214 -19.63 -2.71 13.97
N LEU A 215 -18.97 -3.06 15.09
CA LEU A 215 -17.88 -4.04 15.13
C LEU A 215 -18.40 -5.49 15.26
N PRO A 216 -17.96 -6.45 14.42
CA PRO A 216 -18.46 -7.83 14.47
C PRO A 216 -17.78 -8.70 15.55
N VAL A 217 -18.55 -9.55 16.25
CA VAL A 217 -18.06 -10.48 17.31
C VAL A 217 -18.67 -11.87 17.15
N GLN A 218 -17.86 -12.93 17.11
CA GLN A 218 -18.30 -14.30 16.78
C GLN A 218 -18.29 -15.28 17.98
N ILE A 219 -19.39 -16.00 18.22
CA ILE A 219 -19.63 -16.89 19.37
C ILE A 219 -19.83 -18.33 18.87
N ASN A 220 -19.46 -19.34 19.67
CA ASN A 220 -19.52 -20.76 19.30
C ASN A 220 -19.87 -21.67 20.51
N GLN A 221 -21.00 -22.39 20.53
CA GLN A 221 -21.36 -23.36 21.59
C GLN A 221 -21.54 -22.80 23.02
N THR A 222 -22.09 -21.58 23.18
CA THR A 222 -22.44 -20.96 24.49
C THR A 222 -23.50 -19.88 24.27
N THR A 223 -24.12 -19.38 25.33
CA THR A 223 -25.12 -18.29 25.32
C THR A 223 -24.70 -17.13 26.24
N PRO A 224 -23.89 -16.16 25.75
CA PRO A 224 -23.26 -15.20 26.64
C PRO A 224 -24.27 -14.23 27.29
N ILE A 225 -24.09 -13.98 28.59
CA ILE A 225 -24.94 -13.11 29.42
C ILE A 225 -24.25 -11.80 29.85
N ALA A 226 -22.93 -11.71 29.77
CA ALA A 226 -22.18 -10.47 29.91
C ALA A 226 -20.95 -10.49 28.99
N MET A 227 -20.56 -9.32 28.47
CA MET A 227 -19.33 -9.15 27.70
C MET A 227 -18.77 -7.72 27.85
N ASN A 228 -17.45 -7.58 27.87
CA ASN A 228 -16.78 -6.28 27.99
C ASN A 228 -16.06 -5.91 26.69
N LEU A 229 -16.10 -4.63 26.32
CA LEU A 229 -15.34 -4.03 25.22
C LEU A 229 -14.44 -2.93 25.78
N ILE A 230 -13.14 -3.00 25.49
CA ILE A 230 -12.13 -2.01 25.90
C ILE A 230 -11.83 -1.12 24.69
N GLN A 231 -11.73 0.18 24.91
CA GLN A 231 -11.29 1.19 23.96
C GLN A 231 -10.03 1.87 24.51
N PHE A 232 -9.02 2.07 23.67
CA PHE A 232 -7.95 3.04 23.91
C PHE A 232 -8.22 4.30 23.07
N ASP A 233 -8.21 5.46 23.71
CA ASP A 233 -8.41 6.76 23.04
C ASP A 233 -7.15 7.18 22.24
N LEU A 234 -7.32 7.73 21.04
CA LEU A 234 -6.23 8.15 20.16
C LEU A 234 -5.60 9.49 20.59
N GLU A 235 -6.31 10.30 21.38
CA GLU A 235 -5.81 11.61 21.85
C GLU A 235 -5.15 11.51 23.24
N SER A 236 -5.81 10.85 24.20
CA SER A 236 -5.30 10.76 25.58
C SER A 236 -4.51 9.48 25.90
N ASN A 237 -4.53 8.47 25.01
CA ASN A 237 -4.03 7.11 25.24
C ASN A 237 -4.58 6.41 26.51
N GLN A 238 -5.73 6.87 27.03
CA GLN A 238 -6.40 6.27 28.19
C GLN A 238 -7.37 5.15 27.78
N ASN A 239 -7.68 4.24 28.72
CA ASN A 239 -8.51 3.05 28.47
C ASN A 239 -9.92 3.14 29.08
N GLU A 240 -10.93 3.17 28.21
CA GLU A 240 -12.35 3.18 28.58
C GLU A 240 -12.96 1.77 28.39
N THR A 241 -13.63 1.22 29.41
CA THR A 241 -14.22 -0.13 29.34
C THR A 241 -15.74 -0.07 29.37
N THR A 242 -16.38 -0.43 28.25
CA THR A 242 -17.83 -0.58 28.14
C THR A 242 -18.25 -2.00 28.52
N VAL A 243 -19.17 -2.13 29.49
CA VAL A 243 -19.77 -3.42 29.87
C VAL A 243 -21.13 -3.56 29.19
N LEU A 244 -21.34 -4.66 28.46
CA LEU A 244 -22.60 -5.00 27.81
C LEU A 244 -23.36 -6.03 28.65
N THR A 245 -24.59 -5.67 29.00
CA THR A 245 -25.49 -6.44 29.87
C THR A 245 -26.28 -7.51 29.10
N ALA A 246 -26.80 -8.52 29.81
CA ALA A 246 -27.63 -9.59 29.24
C ALA A 246 -28.79 -9.07 28.37
N ALA A 247 -29.43 -7.95 28.76
CA ALA A 247 -30.51 -7.33 27.98
C ALA A 247 -30.02 -6.75 26.63
N GLN A 248 -28.85 -6.11 26.62
CA GLN A 248 -28.21 -5.60 25.41
C GLN A 248 -27.73 -6.75 24.51
N ILE A 249 -27.07 -7.76 25.07
CA ILE A 249 -26.61 -8.94 24.32
C ILE A 249 -27.79 -9.69 23.71
N LYS A 250 -28.87 -9.93 24.46
CA LYS A 250 -30.11 -10.56 23.95
C LYS A 250 -30.75 -9.76 22.82
N LYS A 251 -30.69 -8.42 22.86
CA LYS A 251 -31.13 -7.56 21.75
C LYS A 251 -30.25 -7.74 20.51
N LEU A 252 -28.92 -7.80 20.68
CA LEU A 252 -27.95 -8.02 19.60
C LEU A 252 -28.07 -9.42 18.99
N MET A 253 -28.25 -10.47 19.79
CA MET A 253 -28.51 -11.84 19.31
C MET A 253 -29.81 -11.90 18.49
N ASN A 254 -30.88 -11.29 18.98
CA ASN A 254 -32.15 -11.18 18.24
C ASN A 254 -32.01 -10.38 16.93
N GLN A 255 -31.12 -9.40 16.87
CA GLN A 255 -30.81 -8.67 15.64
C GLN A 255 -29.97 -9.51 14.67
N ALA A 256 -28.97 -10.24 15.16
CA ALA A 256 -28.16 -11.18 14.36
C ALA A 256 -29.06 -12.24 13.68
N ILE A 257 -29.89 -12.91 14.47
CA ILE A 257 -30.87 -13.92 14.01
C ILE A 257 -31.80 -13.34 12.93
N LYS A 258 -32.31 -12.12 13.12
CA LYS A 258 -33.18 -11.44 12.14
C LYS A 258 -32.46 -10.94 10.89
N SER A 259 -31.15 -10.69 10.95
CA SER A 259 -30.36 -10.13 9.84
C SER A 259 -29.88 -11.16 8.81
N GLY A 260 -30.16 -12.44 9.02
CA GLY A 260 -30.27 -13.41 7.92
C GLY A 260 -28.96 -13.83 7.24
N HIS A 261 -27.98 -14.29 8.01
CA HIS A 261 -26.95 -15.23 7.51
C HIS A 261 -26.79 -16.37 8.52
N GLN A 262 -27.48 -17.49 8.28
CA GLN A 262 -27.13 -18.75 8.92
C GLN A 262 -25.82 -19.24 8.30
N SER A 263 -24.70 -19.07 9.01
CA SER A 263 -23.52 -19.88 8.75
C SER A 263 -23.92 -21.35 8.94
N GLY A 264 -23.60 -22.23 7.99
CA GLY A 264 -24.05 -23.64 7.97
C GLY A 264 -23.39 -24.55 9.00
N VAL A 265 -23.06 -24.03 10.19
CA VAL A 265 -22.38 -24.70 11.29
C VAL A 265 -23.18 -24.40 12.56
N ASP A 266 -23.72 -25.45 13.18
CA ASP A 266 -24.56 -25.30 14.36
C ASP A 266 -23.77 -24.72 15.56
N GLY A 267 -24.44 -23.88 16.35
CA GLY A 267 -23.86 -23.18 17.49
C GLY A 267 -23.02 -21.93 17.19
N LEU A 268 -22.84 -21.51 15.92
CA LEU A 268 -22.02 -20.36 15.51
C LEU A 268 -22.87 -19.08 15.27
N MET A 269 -22.52 -17.94 15.89
CA MET A 269 -23.30 -16.68 15.78
C MET A 269 -22.41 -15.42 15.77
N THR A 270 -22.74 -14.42 14.94
CA THR A 270 -22.03 -13.12 14.90
C THR A 270 -22.91 -11.96 15.36
N LEU A 271 -22.48 -11.23 16.39
CA LEU A 271 -23.08 -9.99 16.89
C LEU A 271 -22.43 -8.75 16.25
N ARG A 272 -23.11 -7.60 16.30
CA ARG A 272 -22.62 -6.31 15.75
C ARG A 272 -22.68 -5.21 16.83
N LEU A 273 -21.54 -4.86 17.43
CA LEU A 273 -21.44 -3.91 18.55
C LEU A 273 -21.38 -2.45 18.06
N PRO A 274 -22.33 -1.57 18.43
CA PRO A 274 -22.26 -0.15 18.07
C PRO A 274 -21.16 0.59 18.88
N VAL A 275 -20.27 1.29 18.17
CA VAL A 275 -19.23 2.17 18.71
C VAL A 275 -19.38 3.60 18.17
N LYS A 276 -18.94 4.61 18.93
CA LYS A 276 -19.23 6.04 18.68
C LYS A 276 -18.05 7.01 18.86
N LYS A 277 -16.90 6.52 19.33
CA LYS A 277 -15.68 7.32 19.54
C LYS A 277 -14.55 6.74 18.66
N PRO A 278 -13.61 7.56 18.16
CA PRO A 278 -12.35 7.05 17.63
C PRO A 278 -11.56 6.32 18.73
N GLY A 279 -10.80 5.29 18.35
CA GLY A 279 -10.02 4.49 19.29
C GLY A 279 -9.61 3.13 18.76
N LEU A 280 -8.72 2.47 19.51
CA LEU A 280 -8.37 1.06 19.32
C LEU A 280 -9.26 0.19 20.22
N TYR A 281 -10.05 -0.70 19.63
CA TYR A 281 -11.02 -1.54 20.32
C TYR A 281 -10.55 -2.99 20.50
N LYS A 282 -10.86 -3.60 21.67
CA LYS A 282 -10.36 -4.92 22.10
C LYS A 282 -11.38 -5.66 22.99
N LEU A 283 -11.55 -6.98 22.84
CA LEU A 283 -12.52 -7.73 23.67
C LEU A 283 -11.98 -8.05 25.07
N GLY A 284 -12.72 -7.60 26.08
CA GLY A 284 -12.57 -7.98 27.48
C GLY A 284 -13.22 -9.33 27.81
N ARG A 285 -13.76 -9.45 29.03
CA ARG A 285 -14.39 -10.66 29.59
C ARG A 285 -15.65 -11.09 28.84
N VAL A 286 -16.01 -12.39 28.87
CA VAL A 286 -17.30 -12.95 28.40
C VAL A 286 -17.74 -14.10 29.34
N THR A 287 -19.04 -14.21 29.67
CA THR A 287 -19.58 -15.29 30.54
C THR A 287 -20.87 -15.89 29.99
N ASP A 288 -21.12 -17.19 30.24
CA ASP A 288 -22.32 -17.94 29.80
C ASP A 288 -23.47 -17.93 30.84
N LYS A 289 -24.66 -18.41 30.45
CA LYS A 289 -25.84 -18.69 31.28
C LYS A 289 -25.54 -19.41 32.61
N THR A 290 -24.49 -20.22 32.65
CA THR A 290 -24.06 -21.03 33.81
C THR A 290 -23.15 -20.27 34.78
N GLY A 291 -22.84 -18.99 34.49
CA GLY A 291 -21.92 -18.16 35.27
C GLY A 291 -20.44 -18.38 34.97
N LEU A 292 -20.10 -19.38 34.16
CA LEU A 292 -18.72 -19.71 33.80
C LEU A 292 -18.12 -18.73 32.78
N GLU A 293 -16.80 -18.52 32.85
CA GLU A 293 -16.07 -17.66 31.91
C GLU A 293 -15.75 -18.39 30.60
N VAL A 294 -16.01 -17.69 29.49
CA VAL A 294 -15.93 -18.18 28.12
C VAL A 294 -14.53 -17.94 27.55
N ARG A 295 -13.92 -18.96 26.96
CA ARG A 295 -12.58 -18.87 26.35
C ARG A 295 -12.56 -17.84 25.20
N ARG A 296 -11.45 -17.14 25.03
CA ARG A 296 -11.24 -16.12 23.97
C ARG A 296 -10.04 -16.46 23.10
N ARG A 297 -10.02 -15.96 21.86
CA ARG A 297 -8.85 -16.00 20.95
C ARG A 297 -8.05 -14.69 21.04
N VAL A 298 -6.76 -14.77 20.77
CA VAL A 298 -5.81 -13.63 20.75
C VAL A 298 -5.70 -13.06 19.33
N GLY A 299 -5.49 -11.75 19.20
CA GLY A 299 -5.30 -11.07 17.89
C GLY A 299 -6.54 -10.36 17.32
N GLY A 300 -7.59 -10.16 18.11
CA GLY A 300 -8.82 -9.45 17.71
C GLY A 300 -8.87 -8.00 18.21
N GLU A 301 -7.98 -7.15 17.69
CA GLU A 301 -7.94 -5.71 17.96
C GLU A 301 -8.34 -4.93 16.69
N THR A 302 -8.89 -3.72 16.82
CA THR A 302 -9.51 -3.01 15.69
C THR A 302 -9.50 -1.49 15.88
N PHE A 303 -8.88 -0.76 14.94
CA PHE A 303 -8.90 0.70 14.92
C PHE A 303 -10.22 1.24 14.37
N VAL A 304 -10.69 2.35 14.95
CA VAL A 304 -11.74 3.21 14.42
C VAL A 304 -11.19 4.64 14.45
N VAL A 305 -11.08 5.30 13.29
CA VAL A 305 -10.46 6.63 13.15
C VAL A 305 -11.48 7.69 12.70
N PRO A 306 -11.17 9.00 12.80
CA PRO A 306 -11.92 10.02 12.08
C PRO A 306 -11.84 9.78 10.57
N CYS A 307 -12.94 9.88 9.83
CA CYS A 307 -12.91 9.69 8.37
C CYS A 307 -12.05 10.78 7.69
N PRO A 308 -11.28 10.42 6.65
CA PRO A 308 -10.47 11.39 5.92
C PRO A 308 -11.33 12.39 5.15
N ARG A 309 -10.82 13.61 5.00
CA ARG A 309 -11.45 14.70 4.24
C ARG A 309 -10.40 15.61 3.61
N ALA A 310 -10.77 16.31 2.55
CA ALA A 310 -9.98 17.40 1.99
C ALA A 310 -10.86 18.63 1.73
N VAL A 311 -10.24 19.81 1.73
CA VAL A 311 -10.87 21.10 1.47
C VAL A 311 -9.93 21.94 0.61
N ILE A 312 -10.44 22.62 -0.40
CA ILE A 312 -9.69 23.66 -1.10
C ILE A 312 -9.84 24.96 -0.30
N LYS A 313 -8.74 25.66 0.00
CA LYS A 313 -8.82 26.98 0.63
C LYS A 313 -9.31 28.04 -0.39
N PRO A 314 -10.18 28.98 0.01
CA PRO A 314 -10.64 30.05 -0.86
C PRO A 314 -9.49 30.96 -1.26
N LEU A 315 -9.43 31.30 -2.56
CA LEU A 315 -8.45 32.22 -3.12
C LEU A 315 -9.12 33.31 -3.98
N ASN A 316 -8.44 34.43 -4.18
CA ASN A 316 -8.79 35.47 -5.14
C ASN A 316 -9.07 34.84 -6.53
N GLN A 317 -10.32 34.97 -6.98
CA GLN A 317 -10.81 34.34 -8.20
C GLN A 317 -10.27 34.98 -9.49
N ASN A 318 -9.73 36.20 -9.42
CA ASN A 318 -9.12 36.88 -10.56
C ASN A 318 -7.60 36.82 -10.45
N LYS A 319 -6.95 36.42 -11.53
CA LYS A 319 -5.49 36.35 -11.70
C LYS A 319 -5.09 36.89 -13.06
N CYS A 320 -3.87 37.39 -13.18
CA CYS A 320 -3.31 37.79 -14.46
C CYS A 320 -2.45 36.68 -15.07
N ARG A 321 -2.37 36.66 -16.39
CA ARG A 321 -1.46 35.79 -17.13
C ARG A 321 -0.01 35.98 -16.65
N GLY A 322 0.67 34.87 -16.40
CA GLY A 322 2.03 34.81 -15.82
C GLY A 322 2.08 34.70 -14.30
N GLU A 323 0.95 34.84 -13.59
CA GLU A 323 0.91 34.64 -12.14
C GLU A 323 0.83 33.15 -11.75
N LEU A 324 1.08 32.84 -10.47
CA LEU A 324 0.89 31.49 -9.93
C LEU A 324 -0.54 31.29 -9.43
N SER A 325 -1.07 30.08 -9.60
CA SER A 325 -2.38 29.66 -9.09
C SER A 325 -2.46 29.80 -7.57
N ASN A 326 -1.46 29.29 -6.84
CA ASN A 326 -1.36 29.28 -5.37
C ASN A 326 -2.63 28.74 -4.68
N VAL A 327 -3.19 27.66 -5.20
CA VAL A 327 -4.34 26.97 -4.59
C VAL A 327 -3.82 26.07 -3.47
N GLU A 328 -4.33 26.20 -2.25
CA GLU A 328 -3.91 25.35 -1.11
C GLU A 328 -4.97 24.29 -0.82
N LEU A 329 -4.57 23.01 -0.81
CA LEU A 329 -5.40 21.91 -0.30
C LEU A 329 -5.11 21.70 1.19
N GLU A 330 -6.15 21.63 2.01
CA GLU A 330 -6.07 21.18 3.40
C GLU A 330 -6.66 19.77 3.50
N VAL A 331 -5.83 18.79 3.86
CA VAL A 331 -6.19 17.37 3.93
C VAL A 331 -6.14 16.93 5.38
N THR A 332 -7.26 16.45 5.93
CA THR A 332 -7.35 15.95 7.32
C THR A 332 -7.62 14.45 7.35
N GLY A 333 -6.87 13.67 8.14
CA GLY A 333 -7.08 12.23 8.36
C GLY A 333 -5.84 11.53 8.91
N THR A 334 -5.86 10.21 9.07
CA THR A 334 -4.70 9.45 9.57
C THR A 334 -3.65 9.23 8.47
N PRO A 335 -2.40 9.72 8.62
CA PRO A 335 -1.37 9.68 7.59
C PRO A 335 -0.63 8.32 7.50
N PRO A 336 -0.01 7.99 6.35
CA PRO A 336 0.02 8.75 5.10
C PRO A 336 -1.34 8.83 4.38
N LEU A 337 -1.70 10.03 3.92
CA LEU A 337 -2.93 10.32 3.18
C LEU A 337 -2.69 10.28 1.67
N ARG A 338 -3.74 9.97 0.90
CA ARG A 338 -3.78 10.10 -0.56
C ARG A 338 -4.97 10.96 -0.99
N VAL A 339 -4.78 11.76 -2.04
CA VAL A 339 -5.83 12.61 -2.65
C VAL A 339 -5.86 12.43 -4.15
N LYS A 340 -7.05 12.19 -4.72
CA LYS A 340 -7.33 12.39 -6.14
C LYS A 340 -8.00 13.76 -6.31
N TYR A 341 -7.46 14.58 -7.19
CA TYR A 341 -8.09 15.82 -7.63
C TYR A 341 -8.09 15.90 -9.16
N ARG A 342 -8.97 16.76 -9.67
CA ARG A 342 -9.08 17.09 -11.09
C ARG A 342 -8.84 18.58 -11.27
N LYS A 343 -8.18 18.94 -12.37
CA LYS A 343 -8.14 20.30 -12.89
C LYS A 343 -8.76 20.36 -14.28
N LEU A 344 -9.44 21.47 -14.59
CA LEU A 344 -10.09 21.73 -15.86
C LEU A 344 -9.66 23.11 -16.37
N ILE A 345 -8.96 23.12 -17.50
CA ILE A 345 -8.38 24.32 -18.12
C ILE A 345 -9.09 24.54 -19.46
N ASN A 346 -9.96 25.55 -19.54
CA ASN A 346 -10.75 25.84 -20.76
C ASN A 346 -11.45 24.60 -21.36
N HIS A 347 -12.09 23.79 -20.51
CA HIS A 347 -12.77 22.53 -20.85
C HIS A 347 -11.87 21.34 -21.23
N VAL A 348 -10.54 21.46 -21.12
CA VAL A 348 -9.64 20.30 -21.12
C VAL A 348 -9.49 19.79 -19.68
N GLU A 349 -9.84 18.53 -19.47
CA GLU A 349 -9.88 17.84 -18.17
C GLU A 349 -8.58 17.05 -17.93
N GLN A 350 -8.02 17.16 -16.73
CA GLN A 350 -6.81 16.43 -16.30
C GLN A 350 -6.98 15.94 -14.86
N GLU A 351 -6.81 14.64 -14.65
CA GLU A 351 -6.78 14.02 -13.32
C GLU A 351 -5.35 14.01 -12.75
N ALA A 352 -5.22 14.13 -11.43
CA ALA A 352 -3.95 14.08 -10.72
C ALA A 352 -4.10 13.35 -9.37
N TYR A 353 -3.03 12.64 -8.99
CA TYR A 353 -2.97 11.80 -7.80
C TYR A 353 -1.80 12.21 -6.92
N LEU A 354 -2.09 12.54 -5.66
CA LEU A 354 -1.12 12.91 -4.63
C LEU A 354 -1.05 11.80 -3.59
N GLN A 355 0.15 11.29 -3.30
CA GLN A 355 0.36 10.21 -2.33
C GLN A 355 1.39 10.61 -1.26
N SER A 356 1.38 9.86 -0.15
CA SER A 356 2.25 10.06 1.03
C SER A 356 2.18 11.46 1.62
N ILE A 357 0.98 12.03 1.71
CA ILE A 357 0.73 13.30 2.39
C ILE A 357 0.77 13.05 3.90
N GLN A 358 1.81 13.56 4.58
CA GLN A 358 2.00 13.50 6.03
C GLN A 358 2.78 14.72 6.54
N PRO A 359 2.72 15.09 7.84
CA PRO A 359 3.59 16.12 8.42
C PRO A 359 5.06 15.68 8.40
N GLU A 360 5.98 16.64 8.28
CA GLU A 360 7.43 16.37 8.25
C GLU A 360 7.93 15.74 9.57
N ASP A 361 7.37 16.13 10.72
CA ASP A 361 7.73 15.61 12.05
C ASP A 361 7.13 14.22 12.39
N LEU A 362 6.31 13.62 11.52
CA LEU A 362 5.51 12.42 11.86
C LEU A 362 5.78 11.22 10.94
N VAL A 363 6.71 10.37 11.37
CA VAL A 363 6.91 9.03 10.80
C VAL A 363 5.76 8.11 11.24
N SER A 364 4.85 7.79 10.31
CA SER A 364 3.74 6.87 10.57
C SER A 364 4.17 5.41 10.42
N PRO A 365 3.92 4.51 11.40
CA PRO A 365 4.20 3.08 11.26
C PRO A 365 3.48 2.41 10.08
N LEU A 366 2.34 2.94 9.64
CA LEU A 366 1.63 2.45 8.44
C LEU A 366 2.32 2.84 7.13
N ALA A 367 3.23 3.82 7.14
CA ALA A 367 4.10 4.08 5.99
C ALA A 367 5.23 3.02 5.87
N GLN A 368 5.40 2.17 6.89
CA GLN A 368 6.41 1.12 6.97
C GLN A 368 5.82 -0.30 6.78
N SER A 369 4.49 -0.49 6.86
CA SER A 369 3.87 -1.80 6.69
C SER A 369 2.48 -1.83 6.04
N ASP A 370 2.34 -2.68 5.01
CA ASP A 370 1.07 -3.09 4.38
C ASP A 370 0.17 -3.96 5.30
N GLN A 371 0.67 -4.39 6.47
CA GLN A 371 -0.13 -5.10 7.46
C GLN A 371 -0.44 -4.18 8.64
N GLN A 372 -1.69 -4.21 9.13
CA GLN A 372 -2.03 -3.54 10.38
C GLN A 372 -1.09 -4.03 11.50
N PRO A 373 -0.50 -3.12 12.29
CA PRO A 373 0.58 -3.47 13.21
C PRO A 373 0.12 -4.52 14.22
N ILE A 374 0.81 -5.66 14.24
CA ILE A 374 0.67 -6.65 15.28
C ILE A 374 1.32 -6.07 16.54
N VAL A 375 0.51 -5.45 17.39
CA VAL A 375 0.97 -4.84 18.65
C VAL A 375 1.63 -5.90 19.51
N LEU A 376 2.98 -5.93 19.50
CA LEU A 376 3.77 -6.73 20.42
C LEU A 376 3.42 -6.34 21.85
N SER A 377 3.55 -7.27 22.80
CA SER A 377 3.03 -7.12 24.17
C SER A 377 3.89 -6.21 25.06
N GLY A 378 3.99 -4.93 24.67
CA GLY A 378 4.50 -3.82 25.47
C GLY A 378 3.41 -2.80 25.80
N ALA A 379 3.79 -1.59 26.20
CA ALA A 379 2.86 -0.48 26.38
C ALA A 379 2.26 -0.08 25.03
N ILE A 380 0.93 -0.03 24.95
CA ILE A 380 0.21 0.30 23.72
C ILE A 380 0.24 1.82 23.55
N ASP A 381 0.84 2.30 22.46
CA ASP A 381 0.72 3.69 22.00
C ASP A 381 -0.11 3.71 20.72
N ALA A 382 -1.30 4.32 20.80
CA ALA A 382 -2.20 4.52 19.67
C ALA A 382 -2.16 5.95 19.10
N THR A 383 -1.33 6.85 19.65
CA THR A 383 -1.37 8.29 19.33
C THR A 383 -0.94 8.60 17.89
N TRP A 384 -0.06 7.79 17.29
CA TRP A 384 0.33 7.93 15.88
C TRP A 384 -0.87 7.76 14.91
N ALA A 385 -1.93 7.05 15.32
CA ALA A 385 -3.12 6.83 14.51
C ALA A 385 -4.11 8.03 14.51
N ARG A 386 -3.86 9.07 15.31
CA ARG A 386 -4.68 10.28 15.38
C ARG A 386 -4.68 11.04 14.04
N ALA A 387 -5.79 11.69 13.70
CA ALA A 387 -5.88 12.46 12.47
C ALA A 387 -4.93 13.69 12.51
N GLN A 388 -4.18 13.89 11.42
CA GLN A 388 -3.39 15.11 11.16
C GLN A 388 -4.12 15.98 10.15
N SER A 389 -3.77 17.28 10.09
CA SER A 389 -4.18 18.17 9.01
C SER A 389 -2.94 18.73 8.30
N VAL A 390 -2.81 18.45 7.01
CA VAL A 390 -1.64 18.80 6.19
C VAL A 390 -2.07 19.76 5.09
N LYS A 391 -1.26 20.79 4.83
CA LYS A 391 -1.44 21.76 3.73
C LYS A 391 -0.57 21.34 2.54
N VAL A 392 -1.15 21.29 1.36
CA VAL A 392 -0.45 20.94 0.11
C VAL A 392 -0.67 22.07 -0.91
N PRO A 393 0.38 22.83 -1.29
CA PRO A 393 0.26 23.93 -2.25
C PRO A 393 0.30 23.45 -3.70
N LEU A 394 -0.70 23.84 -4.49
CA LEU A 394 -0.80 23.69 -5.94
C LEU A 394 -0.49 25.03 -6.61
N SER A 395 0.80 25.28 -6.86
CA SER A 395 1.33 26.52 -7.47
C SER A 395 1.76 26.30 -8.92
N GLU A 396 0.78 26.21 -9.82
CA GLU A 396 0.97 26.11 -11.27
C GLU A 396 1.07 27.52 -11.90
N SER A 397 1.81 27.65 -13.01
CA SER A 397 1.96 28.91 -13.74
C SER A 397 0.81 29.16 -14.72
N LEU A 398 0.11 30.29 -14.56
CA LEU A 398 -1.10 30.63 -15.30
C LEU A 398 -0.77 31.24 -16.68
N GLY A 399 -0.13 30.45 -17.54
CA GLY A 399 0.28 30.87 -18.89
C GLY A 399 -0.87 30.94 -19.92
N ILE A 400 -2.01 30.32 -19.62
CA ILE A 400 -3.21 30.23 -20.48
C ILE A 400 -4.35 31.01 -19.85
N THR A 401 -4.98 31.89 -20.61
CA THR A 401 -6.12 32.73 -20.20
C THR A 401 -7.46 32.04 -20.35
N GLY A 402 -8.46 32.47 -19.57
CA GLY A 402 -9.77 31.81 -19.46
C GLY A 402 -10.01 31.22 -18.07
N LYS A 403 -10.80 30.13 -17.99
CA LYS A 403 -11.20 29.54 -16.70
C LYS A 403 -10.39 28.29 -16.37
N TRP A 404 -9.83 28.31 -15.16
CA TRP A 404 -9.17 27.18 -14.51
C TRP A 404 -10.03 26.76 -13.31
N ALA A 405 -10.50 25.52 -13.28
CA ALA A 405 -11.25 24.97 -12.16
C ALA A 405 -10.49 23.81 -11.53
N PHE A 406 -10.41 23.79 -10.20
CA PHE A 406 -9.86 22.70 -9.40
C PHE A 406 -11.00 22.06 -8.61
N SER A 407 -11.10 20.73 -8.62
CA SER A 407 -12.15 19.97 -7.91
C SER A 407 -11.56 18.73 -7.23
N LEU A 408 -11.92 18.50 -5.95
CA LEU A 408 -11.54 17.29 -5.20
C LEU A 408 -12.45 16.11 -5.56
N GLU A 409 -11.90 14.90 -5.69
CA GLU A 409 -12.66 13.71 -6.08
C GLU A 409 -12.61 12.58 -5.06
N GLU A 410 -11.44 12.24 -4.51
CA GLU A 410 -11.32 11.16 -3.50
C GLU A 410 -10.21 11.48 -2.49
N VAL A 411 -10.43 11.11 -1.23
CA VAL A 411 -9.41 11.09 -0.18
C VAL A 411 -9.36 9.70 0.44
N GLN A 412 -8.16 9.15 0.62
CA GLN A 412 -7.93 7.87 1.30
C GLN A 412 -6.96 8.05 2.49
N ASP A 413 -7.23 7.40 3.63
CA ASP A 413 -6.32 7.31 4.77
C ASP A 413 -5.44 6.04 4.77
N ALA A 414 -4.46 6.01 5.67
CA ALA A 414 -3.53 4.90 5.81
C ALA A 414 -4.17 3.57 6.25
N PHE A 415 -5.36 3.61 6.88
CA PHE A 415 -6.12 2.40 7.23
C PHE A 415 -7.00 1.90 6.08
N GLY A 416 -7.04 2.62 4.95
CA GLY A 416 -7.77 2.26 3.75
C GLY A 416 -9.18 2.87 3.64
N ASN A 417 -9.64 3.66 4.62
CA ASN A 417 -10.93 4.34 4.54
C ASN A 417 -10.92 5.36 3.40
N ARG A 418 -12.01 5.43 2.63
CA ARG A 418 -12.15 6.33 1.48
C ARG A 418 -13.37 7.23 1.63
N VAL A 419 -13.22 8.48 1.20
CA VAL A 419 -14.31 9.44 1.02
C VAL A 419 -14.23 10.00 -0.40
N SER A 420 -15.23 9.68 -1.22
CA SER A 420 -15.37 10.15 -2.60
C SER A 420 -16.38 11.30 -2.67
N TYR A 421 -16.03 12.40 -3.31
CA TYR A 421 -16.88 13.56 -3.50
C TYR A 421 -17.58 13.50 -4.85
N SER A 422 -18.92 13.46 -4.86
CA SER A 422 -19.69 13.39 -6.10
C SER A 422 -19.88 14.76 -6.74
N SER A 423 -20.14 14.75 -8.05
CA SER A 423 -20.59 15.95 -8.78
C SER A 423 -21.89 16.53 -8.21
N LYS A 424 -22.79 15.69 -7.68
CA LYS A 424 -24.04 16.16 -7.06
C LYS A 424 -23.81 16.96 -5.77
N GLU A 425 -22.75 16.67 -5.04
CA GLU A 425 -22.37 17.44 -3.83
C GLU A 425 -21.73 18.77 -4.22
N HIS A 426 -20.96 18.82 -5.33
CA HIS A 426 -20.52 20.07 -5.94
C HIS A 426 -21.71 20.93 -6.40
N ASP A 427 -22.66 20.33 -7.14
CA ASP A 427 -23.88 21.00 -7.65
C ASP A 427 -24.80 21.50 -6.53
N GLN A 428 -24.79 20.86 -5.36
CA GLN A 428 -25.54 21.31 -4.17
C GLN A 428 -24.80 22.44 -3.44
N GLN A 429 -23.46 22.43 -3.44
CA GLN A 429 -22.66 23.48 -2.81
C GLN A 429 -22.82 24.84 -3.50
N GLU A 430 -22.84 24.89 -4.84
CA GLU A 430 -23.14 26.15 -5.58
C GLU A 430 -24.50 26.77 -5.20
N LYS A 431 -25.42 25.98 -4.63
CA LYS A 431 -26.80 26.39 -4.31
C LYS A 431 -27.01 26.65 -2.81
N SER A 432 -26.00 26.44 -1.95
CA SER A 432 -26.16 26.49 -0.49
C SER A 432 -25.08 27.34 0.21
N ASN A 433 -25.44 28.58 0.58
CA ASN A 433 -24.59 29.56 1.28
C ASN A 433 -24.24 29.21 2.75
N THR A 434 -24.11 27.92 3.10
CA THR A 434 -24.05 27.45 4.50
C THR A 434 -23.04 26.33 4.73
N LYS A 435 -21.84 26.72 5.19
CA LYS A 435 -20.87 25.91 5.96
C LYS A 435 -20.39 24.57 5.37
N ALA A 436 -20.69 24.24 4.11
CA ALA A 436 -20.11 23.07 3.43
C ALA A 436 -18.59 23.28 3.15
N PRO A 437 -17.74 22.24 3.28
CA PRO A 437 -16.31 22.33 2.96
C PRO A 437 -16.13 22.62 1.45
N GLN A 438 -15.34 23.62 1.06
CA GLN A 438 -15.16 23.98 -0.35
C GLN A 438 -14.45 22.86 -1.12
N LEU A 439 -15.19 22.16 -1.97
CA LEU A 439 -14.67 21.06 -2.80
C LEU A 439 -14.15 21.54 -4.17
N HIS A 440 -14.51 22.76 -4.55
CA HIS A 440 -14.14 23.39 -5.82
C HIS A 440 -13.62 24.82 -5.62
N GLN A 441 -12.68 25.22 -6.48
CA GLN A 441 -12.21 26.60 -6.63
C GLN A 441 -12.07 26.91 -8.11
N VAL A 442 -12.59 28.05 -8.55
CA VAL A 442 -12.43 28.55 -9.92
C VAL A 442 -11.55 29.79 -9.90
N ILE A 443 -10.63 29.87 -10.86
CA ILE A 443 -9.78 31.02 -11.13
C ILE A 443 -10.02 31.45 -12.57
N THR A 444 -10.26 32.75 -12.77
CA THR A 444 -10.35 33.40 -14.08
C THR A 444 -9.02 34.12 -14.34
N VAL A 445 -8.33 33.70 -15.39
CA VAL A 445 -7.02 34.21 -15.79
C VAL A 445 -7.21 35.20 -16.93
N HIS A 446 -6.90 36.46 -16.66
CA HIS A 446 -7.09 37.59 -17.57
C HIS A 446 -5.81 37.90 -18.37
N GLU A 447 -5.96 38.35 -19.61
CA GLU A 447 -4.84 38.88 -20.39
C GLU A 447 -4.37 40.23 -19.83
N ARG A 448 -3.08 40.54 -20.01
CA ARG A 448 -2.55 41.87 -19.72
C ARG A 448 -2.80 42.78 -20.94
N PRO A 449 -3.31 44.01 -20.75
CA PRO A 449 -3.49 44.94 -21.86
C PRO A 449 -2.13 45.39 -22.41
N THR A 450 -2.09 45.75 -23.69
CA THR A 450 -0.91 46.37 -24.30
C THR A 450 -1.29 47.68 -24.99
N ILE A 451 -0.37 48.65 -25.01
CA ILE A 451 -0.63 49.96 -25.62
C ILE A 451 0.57 50.43 -26.44
N ILE A 452 0.30 51.13 -27.55
CA ILE A 452 1.31 51.68 -28.48
C ILE A 452 0.78 52.94 -29.16
N LEU A 453 1.64 53.90 -29.51
CA LEU A 453 1.28 55.02 -30.39
C LEU A 453 1.55 54.64 -31.84
N LYS A 454 0.55 54.78 -32.72
CA LYS A 454 0.64 54.31 -34.10
C LYS A 454 0.74 55.48 -35.09
N GLY A 455 1.89 55.59 -35.74
CA GLY A 455 2.11 56.59 -36.80
C GLY A 455 2.58 57.95 -36.32
N CYS A 456 2.80 58.12 -35.01
CA CYS A 456 3.55 59.25 -34.44
C CYS A 456 4.77 58.73 -33.67
N SER A 457 5.88 59.45 -33.73
CA SER A 457 7.05 59.29 -32.86
C SER A 457 7.85 60.59 -32.79
N SER A 458 8.87 60.69 -31.96
CA SER A 458 9.74 61.88 -31.92
C SER A 458 10.47 62.16 -33.25
N GLN A 459 10.67 61.15 -34.11
CA GLN A 459 11.24 61.30 -35.46
C GLN A 459 10.15 61.48 -36.54
N ARG A 460 8.87 61.25 -36.20
CA ARG A 460 7.70 61.43 -37.08
C ARG A 460 6.64 62.24 -36.32
N PRO A 461 6.87 63.53 -36.08
CA PRO A 461 6.01 64.35 -35.25
C PRO A 461 4.63 64.55 -35.87
N LEU A 462 3.61 64.61 -35.02
CA LEU A 462 2.24 64.90 -35.40
C LEU A 462 2.10 66.42 -35.62
N LYS A 463 2.10 66.84 -36.89
CA LYS A 463 1.97 68.25 -37.28
C LYS A 463 0.49 68.66 -37.28
N VAL A 464 0.12 69.62 -36.43
CA VAL A 464 -1.26 70.05 -36.22
C VAL A 464 -1.38 71.57 -36.37
N ALA A 465 -2.29 72.02 -37.24
CA ALA A 465 -2.57 73.45 -37.43
C ALA A 465 -2.86 74.14 -36.09
N LYS A 466 -2.18 75.27 -35.85
CA LYS A 466 -2.22 76.00 -34.58
C LYS A 466 -3.66 76.29 -34.15
N GLY A 467 -3.97 75.95 -32.90
CA GLY A 467 -5.30 76.15 -32.31
C GLY A 467 -6.31 75.02 -32.55
N ARG A 468 -6.11 74.13 -33.53
CA ARG A 468 -6.91 72.92 -33.72
C ARG A 468 -6.44 71.79 -32.80
N ASP A 469 -7.34 70.86 -32.51
CA ASP A 469 -7.10 69.64 -31.77
C ASP A 469 -7.03 68.41 -32.70
N THR A 470 -6.41 67.33 -32.22
CA THR A 470 -6.35 66.04 -32.92
C THR A 470 -6.41 64.88 -31.93
N ALA A 471 -6.74 63.67 -32.39
CA ALA A 471 -6.70 62.48 -31.56
C ALA A 471 -5.24 62.01 -31.36
N LEU A 472 -4.82 61.79 -30.11
CA LEU A 472 -3.57 61.08 -29.81
C LEU A 472 -3.69 59.65 -30.39
N PRO A 473 -2.75 59.18 -31.24
CA PRO A 473 -2.97 57.99 -32.06
C PRO A 473 -2.69 56.67 -31.30
N ILE A 474 -3.32 56.51 -30.14
CA ILE A 474 -3.31 55.28 -29.33
C ILE A 474 -3.85 54.11 -30.16
N GLN A 475 -3.22 52.94 -30.02
CA GLN A 475 -3.81 51.64 -30.31
C GLN A 475 -3.64 50.75 -29.07
N LEU A 476 -4.77 50.26 -28.54
CA LEU A 476 -4.84 49.20 -27.54
C LEU A 476 -4.71 47.81 -28.20
N GLY A 477 -4.17 46.87 -27.43
CA GLY A 477 -4.01 45.46 -27.74
C GLY A 477 -4.01 44.60 -26.47
N SER A 478 -3.56 43.36 -26.61
CA SER A 478 -3.50 42.35 -25.54
C SER A 478 -2.27 41.47 -25.70
N THR A 479 -1.76 40.91 -24.61
CA THR A 479 -0.65 39.94 -24.60
C THR A 479 -0.97 38.62 -25.30
N GLY A 480 -2.24 38.35 -25.62
CA GLY A 480 -2.69 37.09 -26.21
C GLY A 480 -3.65 37.26 -27.39
N LYS A 481 -4.22 36.14 -27.83
CA LYS A 481 -5.08 36.08 -29.04
C LYS A 481 -6.47 36.71 -28.85
N GLY A 482 -6.85 37.10 -27.63
CA GLY A 482 -8.20 37.54 -27.27
C GLY A 482 -8.63 38.93 -27.79
N GLY A 483 -7.74 39.71 -28.41
CA GLY A 483 -8.05 41.06 -28.88
C GLY A 483 -8.24 42.08 -27.75
N VAL A 484 -8.90 43.20 -28.05
CA VAL A 484 -9.29 44.22 -27.06
C VAL A 484 -10.73 43.97 -26.65
N LEU A 485 -10.96 43.77 -25.35
CA LEU A 485 -12.29 43.58 -24.78
C LEU A 485 -12.95 44.96 -24.53
N ASN A 486 -14.28 45.04 -24.57
CA ASN A 486 -15.03 46.28 -24.34
C ASN A 486 -15.16 46.63 -22.84
N ILE A 487 -14.02 46.66 -22.15
CA ILE A 487 -13.87 46.90 -20.70
C ILE A 487 -13.13 48.21 -20.46
N PRO A 488 -13.36 48.91 -19.33
CA PRO A 488 -12.60 50.13 -19.04
C PRO A 488 -11.13 49.80 -18.78
N TYR A 489 -10.26 50.29 -19.66
CA TYR A 489 -8.83 50.38 -19.41
C TYR A 489 -8.52 51.75 -18.79
N GLN A 490 -7.63 51.80 -17.81
CA GLN A 490 -7.01 53.03 -17.33
C GLN A 490 -5.70 53.23 -18.08
N ILE A 491 -5.44 54.46 -18.54
CA ILE A 491 -4.25 54.83 -19.29
C ILE A 491 -3.68 56.10 -18.65
N GLU A 492 -2.37 56.10 -18.42
CA GLU A 492 -1.64 57.27 -17.95
C GLU A 492 -0.69 57.76 -19.03
N TYR A 493 -0.62 59.08 -19.21
CA TYR A 493 0.37 59.70 -20.09
C TYR A 493 0.99 60.95 -19.45
N ARG A 494 2.15 61.33 -19.99
CA ARG A 494 2.99 62.43 -19.56
C ARG A 494 3.09 63.45 -20.68
N PHE A 495 2.96 64.73 -20.35
CA PHE A 495 3.10 65.83 -21.28
C PHE A 495 4.15 66.85 -20.80
N THR A 496 5.02 67.28 -21.71
CA THR A 496 5.93 68.43 -21.52
C THR A 496 5.84 69.35 -22.74
N PRO A 497 5.54 70.65 -22.57
CA PRO A 497 5.54 71.62 -23.67
C PRO A 497 6.88 71.69 -24.41
N GLU A 498 6.86 72.03 -25.70
CA GLU A 498 8.08 72.05 -26.55
C GLU A 498 9.19 72.98 -26.02
N VAL A 499 8.84 74.01 -25.24
CA VAL A 499 9.79 74.96 -24.61
C VAL A 499 10.56 74.32 -23.45
N ASP A 500 9.95 73.37 -22.74
CA ASP A 500 10.45 72.79 -21.49
C ASP A 500 11.14 71.42 -21.72
N LEU A 501 11.34 71.04 -22.99
CA LEU A 501 12.07 69.83 -23.36
C LEU A 501 13.58 70.01 -23.16
N THR A 502 14.22 68.93 -22.70
CA THR A 502 15.68 68.88 -22.55
C THR A 502 16.39 68.97 -23.91
N PRO A 503 17.69 69.37 -23.96
CA PRO A 503 18.47 69.37 -25.20
C PRO A 503 18.55 68.02 -25.93
N ALA A 504 18.30 66.91 -25.22
CA ALA A 504 18.26 65.55 -25.77
C ALA A 504 16.90 65.18 -26.43
N GLY A 505 15.90 66.06 -26.37
CA GLY A 505 14.54 65.82 -26.88
C GLY A 505 13.60 65.13 -25.89
N GLU A 506 13.97 65.06 -24.62
CA GLU A 506 13.25 64.33 -23.57
C GLU A 506 12.45 65.27 -22.65
N HIS A 507 11.49 64.69 -21.90
CA HIS A 507 10.75 65.40 -20.85
C HIS A 507 11.69 66.13 -19.87
N GLY A 508 11.28 67.33 -19.43
CA GLY A 508 11.91 68.04 -18.32
C GLY A 508 11.67 67.35 -16.98
N THR A 509 12.15 67.96 -15.89
CA THR A 509 12.10 67.40 -14.53
C THR A 509 10.68 67.21 -13.99
N GLU A 510 9.72 68.03 -14.44
CA GLU A 510 8.32 68.02 -13.99
C GLU A 510 7.34 67.91 -15.18
N PRO A 511 7.16 66.71 -15.77
CA PRO A 511 6.13 66.49 -16.78
C PRO A 511 4.74 66.48 -16.15
N ARG A 512 3.75 67.10 -16.80
CA ARG A 512 2.33 66.96 -16.41
C ARG A 512 1.90 65.51 -16.60
N VAL A 513 1.27 64.91 -15.60
CA VAL A 513 0.73 63.53 -15.70
C VAL A 513 -0.79 63.61 -15.78
N GLU A 514 -1.38 62.95 -16.77
CA GLU A 514 -2.82 62.84 -16.95
C GLU A 514 -3.25 61.38 -17.03
N SER A 515 -4.37 61.05 -16.38
CA SER A 515 -4.98 59.73 -16.40
C SER A 515 -6.38 59.79 -17.03
N LEU A 516 -6.70 58.77 -17.84
CA LEU A 516 -7.94 58.70 -18.61
C LEU A 516 -8.43 57.24 -18.69
N SER A 517 -9.72 57.06 -18.99
CA SER A 517 -10.28 55.73 -19.24
C SER A 517 -10.80 55.59 -20.67
N MET A 518 -10.43 54.49 -21.32
CA MET A 518 -10.88 54.10 -22.66
C MET A 518 -11.48 52.70 -22.60
N ARG A 519 -12.61 52.47 -23.27
CA ARG A 519 -13.20 51.12 -23.41
C ARG A 519 -12.78 50.39 -24.68
N ASN A 520 -12.38 51.13 -25.72
CA ASN A 520 -12.01 50.59 -27.01
C ASN A 520 -11.07 51.55 -27.78
N ASN A 521 -10.73 51.21 -29.02
CA ASN A 521 -9.84 51.99 -29.87
C ASN A 521 -10.46 53.27 -30.48
N ASP A 522 -11.75 53.54 -30.29
CA ASP A 522 -12.44 54.69 -30.88
C ASP A 522 -12.41 55.92 -29.96
N GLN A 523 -12.39 55.69 -28.64
CA GLN A 523 -12.47 56.71 -27.58
C GLN A 523 -11.14 57.46 -27.35
N LYS A 524 -10.44 57.88 -28.41
CA LYS A 524 -9.10 58.46 -28.29
C LYS A 524 -9.12 59.86 -27.66
N PRO A 525 -8.22 60.16 -26.69
CA PRO A 525 -8.10 61.48 -26.10
C PRO A 525 -7.62 62.50 -27.15
N ARG A 526 -8.05 63.76 -26.99
CA ARG A 526 -7.68 64.85 -27.89
C ARG A 526 -6.57 65.73 -27.31
N ILE A 527 -5.58 66.03 -28.15
CA ILE A 527 -4.37 66.80 -27.83
C ILE A 527 -4.23 67.99 -28.79
N LYS A 528 -3.50 69.03 -28.35
CA LYS A 528 -3.47 70.35 -29.02
C LYS A 528 -2.20 71.16 -28.80
N GLU A 529 -1.58 71.08 -27.62
CA GLU A 529 -0.39 71.87 -27.26
C GLU A 529 0.89 71.24 -27.86
N ALA A 530 1.78 72.04 -28.44
CA ALA A 530 3.06 71.56 -28.96
C ALA A 530 3.97 71.07 -27.82
N GLY A 531 4.53 69.87 -27.96
CA GLY A 531 5.31 69.21 -26.92
C GLY A 531 5.34 67.69 -27.05
N LEU A 532 5.97 67.03 -26.09
CA LEU A 532 6.16 65.58 -26.06
C LEU A 532 5.06 64.92 -25.20
N TYR A 533 4.32 64.00 -25.81
CA TYR A 533 3.29 63.17 -25.19
C TYR A 533 3.77 61.72 -25.07
N SER A 534 4.01 61.20 -23.86
CA SER A 534 4.51 59.83 -23.66
C SER A 534 3.60 59.02 -22.73
N ILE A 535 3.19 57.82 -23.15
CA ILE A 535 2.39 56.91 -22.33
C ILE A 535 3.27 56.32 -21.23
N SER A 536 2.81 56.38 -19.96
CA SER A 536 3.53 55.82 -18.81
C SER A 536 2.97 54.49 -18.32
N ALA A 537 1.66 54.27 -18.41
CA ALA A 537 1.03 53.04 -17.95
C ALA A 537 -0.27 52.71 -18.70
N VAL A 538 -0.64 51.43 -18.68
CA VAL A 538 -1.97 50.93 -19.03
C VAL A 538 -2.37 49.81 -18.06
N ALA A 539 -3.62 49.79 -17.63
CA ALA A 539 -4.18 48.76 -16.76
C ALA A 539 -5.63 48.43 -17.14
N SER A 540 -6.07 47.20 -16.86
CA SER A 540 -7.49 46.82 -16.79
C SER A 540 -7.95 46.77 -15.32
N GLU A 541 -9.22 46.45 -15.08
CA GLU A 541 -9.78 46.27 -13.72
C GLU A 541 -8.98 45.29 -12.85
N TYR A 542 -8.32 44.30 -13.45
CA TYR A 542 -7.56 43.26 -12.73
C TYR A 542 -6.06 43.25 -13.02
N CYS A 543 -5.63 43.72 -14.20
CA CYS A 543 -4.27 43.48 -14.69
C CYS A 543 -3.57 44.73 -15.20
N LEU A 544 -2.42 45.03 -14.58
CA LEU A 544 -1.44 45.98 -15.09
C LEU A 544 -0.78 45.41 -16.35
N GLY A 545 -0.67 46.26 -17.38
CA GLY A 545 -0.24 45.92 -18.73
C GLY A 545 1.06 46.58 -19.19
N GLU A 546 1.34 46.45 -20.49
CA GLU A 546 2.66 46.73 -21.07
C GLU A 546 2.60 47.86 -22.11
N VAL A 547 3.54 48.81 -22.01
CA VAL A 547 3.70 49.93 -22.94
C VAL A 547 4.79 49.58 -23.97
N ASN A 548 4.40 49.51 -25.23
CA ASN A 548 5.25 49.17 -26.37
C ASN A 548 5.74 50.42 -27.11
N GLU A 549 6.92 50.34 -27.70
CA GLU A 549 7.50 51.44 -28.48
C GLU A 549 6.88 51.58 -29.89
N PRO A 550 6.64 52.80 -30.39
CA PRO A 550 6.92 54.08 -29.74
C PRO A 550 5.89 54.40 -28.63
N ALA A 551 6.39 54.66 -27.42
CA ALA A 551 5.60 55.12 -26.28
C ALA A 551 5.39 56.64 -26.30
N SER A 552 6.21 57.37 -27.07
CA SER A 552 6.25 58.84 -27.15
C SER A 552 5.84 59.37 -28.53
N CYS A 553 5.05 60.44 -28.55
CA CYS A 553 4.65 61.21 -29.73
C CYS A 553 4.98 62.69 -29.53
N LEU A 554 5.74 63.27 -30.45
CA LEU A 554 6.00 64.71 -30.48
C LEU A 554 4.90 65.40 -31.29
N LEU A 555 4.12 66.28 -30.67
CA LEU A 555 3.18 67.17 -31.38
C LEU A 555 3.88 68.48 -31.70
N GLN A 556 3.81 68.92 -32.95
CA GLN A 556 4.29 70.23 -33.39
C GLN A 556 3.12 71.06 -33.92
N ASN A 557 3.09 72.36 -33.61
CA ASN A 557 2.20 73.32 -34.28
C ASN A 557 3.01 74.13 -35.31
N PRO A 558 2.94 73.82 -36.61
CA PRO A 558 3.68 74.58 -37.61
C PRO A 558 3.19 76.04 -37.70
N PRO A 559 4.06 77.00 -38.04
CA PRO A 559 3.67 78.38 -38.24
C PRO A 559 2.65 78.49 -39.40
N GLU A 560 1.77 79.48 -39.31
CA GLU A 560 0.79 79.78 -40.37
C GLU A 560 1.52 80.19 -41.67
N PRO A 561 1.00 79.80 -42.85
CA PRO A 561 1.71 80.01 -44.09
C PRO A 561 1.73 81.49 -44.47
N SER A 562 2.91 82.02 -44.75
CA SER A 562 3.06 83.40 -45.23
C SER A 562 4.09 83.50 -46.33
N VAL A 563 3.86 84.44 -47.24
CA VAL A 563 4.64 84.63 -48.46
C VAL A 563 5.19 86.05 -48.45
N LYS A 564 6.50 86.19 -48.65
CA LYS A 564 7.09 87.45 -49.11
C LYS A 564 7.68 87.22 -50.49
N LEU A 565 7.40 88.15 -51.41
CA LEU A 565 7.99 88.14 -52.74
C LEU A 565 9.16 89.11 -52.77
N GLN A 566 10.26 88.68 -53.36
CA GLN A 566 11.28 89.58 -53.89
C GLN A 566 11.37 89.35 -55.40
N THR A 567 11.65 90.42 -56.13
CA THR A 567 11.74 90.41 -57.58
C THR A 567 13.13 90.80 -58.03
N GLU A 568 13.74 89.95 -58.83
CA GLU A 568 14.91 90.28 -59.63
C GLU A 568 14.48 90.24 -61.10
N GLU A 569 14.56 91.40 -61.77
CA GLU A 569 14.61 91.39 -63.23
C GLU A 569 15.89 90.67 -63.62
N ILE A 570 15.75 89.52 -64.27
CA ILE A 570 16.91 88.83 -64.83
C ILE A 570 17.37 89.67 -66.04
N PHE A 571 18.66 89.71 -66.38
CA PHE A 571 19.16 90.47 -67.54
C PHE A 571 19.96 89.61 -68.55
N ASP A 572 19.95 90.01 -69.82
CA ASP A 572 20.85 89.47 -70.85
C ASP A 572 22.24 90.09 -70.66
N LYS A 573 23.22 89.24 -70.34
CA LYS A 573 24.60 89.66 -70.01
C LYS A 573 25.35 90.28 -71.19
N CYS A 574 24.84 90.20 -72.42
CA CYS A 574 25.38 90.92 -73.58
C CYS A 574 24.60 92.19 -73.96
N ALA A 575 23.40 92.42 -73.40
CA ALA A 575 22.46 93.41 -73.96
C ALA A 575 21.75 94.37 -72.98
N HIS A 576 21.89 94.20 -71.65
CA HIS A 576 21.28 95.10 -70.64
C HIS A 576 19.76 95.29 -70.77
N LYS A 577 19.04 94.29 -71.29
CA LYS A 577 17.57 94.24 -71.36
C LYS A 577 17.03 93.23 -70.37
N SER A 578 15.81 93.45 -69.87
CA SER A 578 15.11 92.60 -68.90
C SER A 578 14.61 91.31 -69.55
N ILE A 579 14.76 90.17 -68.85
CA ILE A 579 14.71 88.83 -69.47
C ILE A 579 13.85 87.79 -68.79
N GLY A 580 13.28 88.13 -67.65
CA GLY A 580 12.47 87.26 -66.81
C GLY A 580 12.19 88.01 -65.52
N LEU A 581 11.07 87.74 -64.87
CA LEU A 581 10.97 88.06 -63.44
C LEU A 581 11.32 86.80 -62.67
N ARG A 582 12.48 86.82 -62.05
CA ARG A 582 12.86 85.84 -61.04
C ARG A 582 12.13 86.22 -59.76
N VAL A 583 11.09 85.47 -59.45
CA VAL A 583 10.24 85.70 -58.29
C VAL A 583 10.68 84.78 -57.17
N ASP A 584 11.34 85.38 -56.19
CA ASP A 584 11.79 84.73 -54.97
C ASP A 584 10.66 84.71 -53.96
N PHE A 585 10.14 83.52 -53.69
CA PHE A 585 9.16 83.24 -52.66
C PHE A 585 9.90 82.91 -51.37
N PHE A 586 9.88 83.83 -50.41
CA PHE A 586 10.27 83.54 -49.04
C PHE A 586 9.03 83.04 -48.29
N MET A 587 8.93 81.71 -48.19
CA MET A 587 7.81 80.99 -47.60
C MET A 587 8.10 80.71 -46.12
N THR A 588 7.15 81.04 -45.26
CA THR A 588 7.08 80.49 -43.89
C THR A 588 5.94 79.47 -43.85
N GLY A 589 6.12 78.34 -43.16
CA GLY A 589 5.13 77.25 -43.08
C GLY A 589 5.76 75.87 -43.20
N THR A 590 5.03 74.89 -43.72
CA THR A 590 5.47 73.49 -43.94
C THR A 590 5.40 73.11 -45.42
N PRO A 591 6.54 72.96 -46.13
CA PRO A 591 6.53 72.49 -47.52
C PRO A 591 6.00 71.05 -47.66
N PRO A 592 5.49 70.64 -48.83
CA PRO A 592 5.41 71.43 -50.06
C PRO A 592 4.30 72.50 -49.98
N PHE A 593 4.60 73.67 -50.54
CA PHE A 593 3.65 74.76 -50.72
C PHE A 593 3.07 74.77 -52.13
N GLN A 594 1.89 75.33 -52.27
CA GLN A 594 1.26 75.67 -53.54
C GLN A 594 0.72 77.10 -53.46
N VAL A 595 1.31 78.01 -54.23
CA VAL A 595 0.91 79.41 -54.30
C VAL A 595 0.10 79.64 -55.58
N GLN A 596 -1.12 80.12 -55.44
CA GLN A 596 -1.99 80.47 -56.56
C GLN A 596 -1.76 81.93 -56.97
N TYR A 597 -1.61 82.15 -58.28
CA TYR A 597 -1.48 83.47 -58.86
C TYR A 597 -2.27 83.62 -60.16
N ILE A 598 -2.61 84.87 -60.49
CA ILE A 598 -3.32 85.25 -61.70
C ILE A 598 -2.35 86.03 -62.59
N LYS A 599 -2.18 85.56 -63.83
CA LYS A 599 -1.31 86.13 -64.86
C LYS A 599 -2.17 86.85 -65.89
N GLU A 600 -1.91 88.14 -66.11
CA GLU A 600 -2.64 89.01 -67.03
C GLU A 600 -1.68 89.54 -68.10
N ARG A 601 -2.06 89.47 -69.38
CA ARG A 601 -1.28 90.10 -70.48
C ARG A 601 -1.92 91.41 -70.90
N LYS A 602 -1.16 92.50 -70.82
CA LYS A 602 -1.62 93.89 -71.07
C LYS A 602 -2.18 94.13 -72.48
N GLN A 603 -1.86 93.26 -73.43
CA GLN A 603 -2.29 93.31 -74.84
C GLN A 603 -3.49 92.43 -75.19
N SER A 604 -3.94 91.52 -74.32
CA SER A 604 -5.07 90.61 -74.61
C SER A 604 -6.16 90.55 -73.55
N GLY A 605 -5.93 91.09 -72.34
CA GLY A 605 -6.94 91.17 -71.28
C GLY A 605 -7.37 89.82 -70.68
N GLN A 606 -6.78 88.71 -71.11
CA GLN A 606 -7.03 87.38 -70.57
C GLN A 606 -6.24 87.20 -69.26
N ALA A 607 -6.97 86.77 -68.22
CA ALA A 607 -6.43 86.41 -66.92
C ALA A 607 -6.35 84.88 -66.80
N GLU A 608 -5.14 84.35 -66.63
CA GLU A 608 -4.85 82.92 -66.50
C GLU A 608 -4.51 82.58 -65.04
N VAL A 609 -5.22 81.62 -64.43
CA VAL A 609 -4.90 81.14 -63.08
C VAL A 609 -3.81 80.08 -63.16
N ALA A 610 -2.69 80.32 -62.49
CA ALA A 610 -1.54 79.44 -62.43
C ALA A 610 -1.15 79.12 -60.98
N PHE A 611 -0.40 78.04 -60.81
CA PHE A 611 0.05 77.56 -59.50
C PHE A 611 1.57 77.38 -59.50
N ALA A 612 2.23 77.97 -58.51
CA ALA A 612 3.64 77.72 -58.21
C ALA A 612 3.72 76.67 -57.09
N ASN A 613 4.17 75.46 -57.43
CA ASN A 613 4.50 74.44 -56.44
C ASN A 613 5.94 74.68 -55.93
N ILE A 614 6.13 74.64 -54.62
CA ILE A 614 7.40 75.04 -53.96
C ILE A 614 7.74 74.01 -52.87
N ASP A 615 8.81 73.23 -53.09
CA ASP A 615 9.21 72.10 -52.23
C ASP A 615 10.14 72.48 -51.05
N GLY A 616 10.19 73.77 -50.69
CA GLY A 616 11.10 74.34 -49.70
C GLY A 616 10.57 75.62 -49.04
N LEU A 617 11.35 76.18 -48.09
CA LEU A 617 11.04 77.48 -47.48
C LEU A 617 11.48 78.66 -48.35
N ARG A 618 12.38 78.43 -49.31
CA ARG A 618 12.56 79.30 -50.47
C ARG A 618 11.96 78.60 -51.68
N GLY A 619 11.19 79.32 -52.47
CA GLY A 619 10.73 78.93 -53.79
C GLY A 619 11.20 79.96 -54.81
N GLN A 620 11.37 79.55 -56.05
CA GLN A 620 11.78 80.47 -57.09
C GLN A 620 11.21 80.02 -58.42
N ILE A 621 10.36 80.85 -59.02
CA ILE A 621 9.89 80.63 -60.39
C ILE A 621 10.49 81.73 -61.25
N ASP A 622 11.13 81.34 -62.35
CA ASP A 622 11.53 82.29 -63.37
C ASP A 622 10.31 82.48 -64.27
N LEU A 623 9.62 83.62 -64.11
CA LEU A 623 8.54 84.02 -64.99
C LEU A 623 9.16 84.41 -66.34
N THR A 624 9.24 83.43 -67.24
CA THR A 624 9.77 83.60 -68.60
C THR A 624 8.69 83.24 -69.62
N PRO A 625 7.69 84.13 -69.84
CA PRO A 625 6.67 83.89 -70.86
C PRO A 625 7.31 83.65 -72.24
N PRO A 626 6.84 82.65 -73.02
CA PRO A 626 7.49 82.23 -74.27
C PRO A 626 7.25 83.17 -75.46
N VAL A 627 6.58 84.30 -75.22
CA VAL A 627 6.25 85.34 -76.21
C VAL A 627 6.55 86.68 -75.56
N GLU A 628 7.09 87.62 -76.34
CA GLU A 628 7.45 88.95 -75.87
C GLU A 628 6.24 89.89 -75.62
N GLY A 629 6.45 90.84 -74.70
CA GLY A 629 5.48 91.86 -74.29
C GLY A 629 5.16 91.80 -72.79
N HIS A 630 4.52 92.86 -72.30
CA HIS A 630 4.31 93.07 -70.87
C HIS A 630 3.28 92.12 -70.23
N TYR A 631 3.70 91.42 -69.18
CA TYR A 631 2.85 90.60 -68.31
C TYR A 631 2.74 91.19 -66.91
N LYS A 632 1.63 90.93 -66.23
CA LYS A 632 1.31 91.31 -64.85
C LYS A 632 0.89 90.08 -64.05
N TYR A 633 1.27 90.00 -62.78
CA TYR A 633 1.05 88.82 -61.93
C TYR A 633 0.51 89.23 -60.56
N HIS A 634 -0.61 88.64 -60.11
CA HIS A 634 -1.24 88.91 -58.80
C HIS A 634 -1.34 87.63 -57.97
N PHE A 635 -0.93 87.63 -56.70
CA PHE A 635 -0.89 86.43 -55.86
C PHE A 635 -2.08 86.40 -54.87
N THR A 636 -2.81 85.27 -54.79
CA THR A 636 -4.12 85.22 -54.12
C THR A 636 -4.22 84.27 -52.94
N GLU A 637 -3.64 83.07 -53.03
CA GLU A 637 -3.74 82.03 -51.99
C GLU A 637 -2.42 81.28 -51.83
N VAL A 638 -2.15 80.81 -50.62
CA VAL A 638 -1.09 79.84 -50.31
C VAL A 638 -1.69 78.64 -49.60
N SER A 639 -1.36 77.44 -50.08
CA SER A 639 -1.49 76.19 -49.33
C SER A 639 -0.11 75.68 -48.93
N ASP A 640 -0.02 75.00 -47.80
CA ASP A 640 1.16 74.24 -47.36
C ASP A 640 0.74 72.80 -46.99
N ALA A 641 1.63 71.98 -46.41
CA ALA A 641 1.31 70.61 -46.03
C ALA A 641 0.18 70.50 -44.96
N THR A 642 0.00 71.51 -44.12
CA THR A 642 -0.83 71.52 -42.90
C THR A 642 -2.06 72.44 -43.02
N TYR A 643 -1.91 73.58 -43.70
CA TYR A 643 -2.92 74.61 -43.93
C TYR A 643 -3.28 74.66 -45.43
N LYS A 644 -4.57 74.64 -45.78
CA LYS A 644 -5.05 74.65 -47.17
C LYS A 644 -5.86 75.93 -47.45
N SER A 645 -5.68 76.52 -48.63
CA SER A 645 -6.32 77.77 -49.08
C SER A 645 -6.26 78.90 -48.04
N TYR A 646 -5.06 79.20 -47.56
CA TYR A 646 -4.82 80.38 -46.73
C TYR A 646 -4.77 81.63 -47.63
N ASN A 647 -5.71 82.55 -47.39
CA ASN A 647 -5.94 83.71 -48.24
C ASN A 647 -4.90 84.82 -47.97
N ILE A 648 -4.18 85.25 -49.02
CA ILE A 648 -3.15 86.30 -48.96
C ILE A 648 -3.52 87.56 -49.76
N ARG A 649 -4.73 87.65 -50.30
CA ARG A 649 -5.18 88.83 -51.08
C ARG A 649 -5.03 90.15 -50.33
N ASN A 650 -5.19 90.13 -49.00
CA ASN A 650 -5.02 91.29 -48.12
C ASN A 650 -3.59 91.88 -48.13
N GLN A 651 -2.62 91.24 -48.78
CA GLN A 651 -1.21 91.65 -48.85
C GLN A 651 -0.86 92.38 -50.16
N ASN A 652 -1.77 92.49 -51.14
CA ASN A 652 -1.59 93.22 -52.41
C ASN A 652 -0.27 92.92 -53.17
N LEU A 653 0.09 91.64 -53.29
CA LEU A 653 1.31 91.18 -53.94
C LEU A 653 1.15 91.15 -55.48
N VAL A 654 1.79 92.07 -56.20
CA VAL A 654 1.63 92.30 -57.66
C VAL A 654 2.94 92.68 -58.37
N LEU A 655 3.25 92.10 -59.55
CA LEU A 655 4.53 92.22 -60.29
C LEU A 655 4.35 92.42 -61.84
N GLU A 656 5.31 93.02 -62.58
CA GLU A 656 5.26 93.32 -64.06
C GLU A 656 6.63 93.16 -64.81
N GLN A 657 6.69 92.82 -66.15
CA GLN A 657 7.91 92.19 -66.78
C GLN A 657 8.06 92.06 -68.36
N ASP A 658 9.29 91.82 -68.91
CA ASP A 658 9.71 91.34 -70.30
C ASP A 658 10.86 90.21 -70.33
N VAL A 659 11.41 89.67 -71.48
CA VAL A 659 12.07 88.28 -71.60
C VAL A 659 13.39 87.98 -72.47
N LYS A 660 14.28 86.96 -72.11
CA LYS A 660 15.44 86.14 -72.79
C LYS A 660 16.88 85.85 -72.05
N PRO A 661 17.36 84.64 -71.53
CA PRO A 661 18.36 84.41 -70.36
C PRO A 661 19.90 83.96 -70.44
N SER A 662 20.74 84.04 -69.33
CA SER A 662 22.10 83.36 -69.11
C SER A 662 22.78 83.25 -67.66
N ALA A 663 23.75 82.31 -67.42
CA ALA A 663 24.77 82.06 -66.30
C ALA A 663 24.41 81.32 -64.94
N TYR A 664 25.37 80.63 -64.25
CA TYR A 664 25.13 79.66 -63.10
C TYR A 664 26.37 79.04 -62.34
N ALA A 665 26.19 78.54 -61.08
CA ALA A 665 27.08 77.59 -60.32
C ALA A 665 26.28 76.63 -59.38
N SER A 666 26.84 75.51 -58.89
CA SER A 666 26.05 74.42 -58.23
C SER A 666 26.70 73.63 -57.08
N PHE A 667 25.91 72.87 -56.31
CA PHE A 667 26.44 71.75 -55.49
C PHE A 667 26.95 70.60 -56.39
N LEU A 668 27.92 69.81 -55.89
CA LEU A 668 28.33 68.53 -56.49
C LEU A 668 27.35 67.40 -56.15
N SER A 669 26.68 67.48 -55.00
CA SER A 669 25.53 66.66 -54.65
C SER A 669 24.70 67.36 -53.57
N SER A 670 23.47 67.77 -53.92
CA SER A 670 22.46 68.31 -53.01
C SER A 670 21.66 67.23 -52.27
N SER A 671 22.12 65.97 -52.32
CA SER A 671 21.46 64.83 -51.68
C SER A 671 21.23 65.06 -50.18
N PRO A 672 19.99 64.88 -49.66
CA PRO A 672 19.71 65.12 -48.25
C PRO A 672 20.61 64.30 -47.32
N ARG A 673 21.22 64.98 -46.34
CA ARG A 673 22.06 64.35 -45.32
C ARG A 673 21.28 64.16 -44.03
N HIS A 674 21.28 62.94 -43.50
CA HIS A 674 20.75 62.64 -42.18
C HIS A 674 21.91 62.56 -41.19
N VAL A 675 21.82 63.32 -40.10
CA VAL A 675 22.95 63.61 -39.19
C VAL A 675 22.51 63.45 -37.72
N CYS A 676 23.39 62.98 -36.86
CA CYS A 676 23.08 62.81 -35.44
C CYS A 676 23.23 64.14 -34.67
N ILE A 677 22.62 64.22 -33.48
CA ILE A 677 22.83 65.37 -32.58
C ILE A 677 24.31 65.42 -32.17
N ASP A 678 24.89 66.62 -32.22
CA ASP A 678 26.30 66.94 -31.95
C ASP A 678 27.32 66.57 -33.05
N GLU A 679 26.88 66.06 -34.21
CA GLU A 679 27.75 65.82 -35.37
C GLU A 679 27.90 67.06 -36.28
N THR A 680 28.92 67.04 -37.14
CA THR A 680 29.17 68.02 -38.22
C THR A 680 28.97 67.36 -39.60
N VAL A 681 28.68 68.16 -40.63
CA VAL A 681 28.46 67.67 -42.00
C VAL A 681 29.22 68.51 -43.02
N SER A 682 29.59 67.91 -44.17
CA SER A 682 30.28 68.59 -45.26
C SER A 682 29.56 68.47 -46.61
N PHE A 683 29.75 69.48 -47.46
CA PHE A 683 29.17 69.59 -48.79
C PHE A 683 30.16 70.14 -49.81
N GLY A 684 30.33 69.41 -50.92
CA GLY A 684 31.11 69.87 -52.07
C GLY A 684 30.30 70.77 -52.99
N VAL A 685 30.86 71.93 -53.34
CA VAL A 685 30.34 72.92 -54.28
C VAL A 685 31.22 72.94 -55.53
N THR A 686 30.66 73.11 -56.72
CA THR A 686 31.40 73.35 -57.96
C THR A 686 31.06 74.72 -58.57
N LEU A 687 32.12 75.41 -58.98
CA LEU A 687 32.09 76.80 -59.42
C LEU A 687 32.41 76.84 -60.92
N ARG A 688 31.70 77.69 -61.66
CA ARG A 688 31.90 77.92 -63.10
C ARG A 688 32.07 79.41 -63.36
N GLY A 689 33.19 79.78 -63.96
CA GLY A 689 33.63 81.16 -64.18
C GLY A 689 35.16 81.20 -64.14
N GLU A 690 35.73 82.37 -63.89
CA GLU A 690 37.18 82.58 -63.79
C GLU A 690 37.55 82.89 -62.33
N GLY A 691 38.51 82.15 -61.78
CA GLY A 691 38.94 82.29 -60.38
C GLY A 691 39.86 83.50 -60.15
N PRO A 692 40.12 83.89 -58.88
CA PRO A 692 39.65 83.25 -57.65
C PRO A 692 38.22 83.66 -57.29
N PHE A 693 37.43 82.71 -56.77
CA PHE A 693 36.04 82.94 -56.42
C PHE A 693 35.85 83.40 -54.98
N THR A 694 34.74 84.08 -54.72
CA THR A 694 34.18 84.33 -53.38
C THR A 694 32.78 83.74 -53.29
N LEU A 695 32.53 82.89 -52.29
CA LEU A 695 31.27 82.19 -52.06
C LEU A 695 30.61 82.68 -50.76
N GLU A 696 29.36 83.11 -50.85
CA GLU A 696 28.50 83.46 -49.72
C GLU A 696 27.41 82.40 -49.58
N TYR A 697 27.17 81.90 -48.36
CA TYR A 697 26.15 80.88 -48.08
C TYR A 697 25.51 81.12 -46.71
N GLU A 698 24.34 80.52 -46.46
CA GLU A 698 23.66 80.58 -45.17
C GLU A 698 23.21 79.20 -44.69
N LEU A 699 23.30 78.96 -43.37
CA LEU A 699 22.68 77.82 -42.70
C LEU A 699 21.37 78.28 -42.07
N VAL A 700 20.25 77.70 -42.53
CA VAL A 700 18.89 78.09 -42.16
C VAL A 700 18.25 76.98 -41.31
N ARG A 701 17.60 77.35 -40.20
CA ARG A 701 16.83 76.44 -39.34
C ARG A 701 15.57 77.15 -38.84
N GLY A 702 14.43 76.84 -39.47
CA GLY A 702 13.19 77.60 -39.27
C GLY A 702 13.41 79.09 -39.54
N ASN A 703 13.00 79.96 -38.61
CA ASN A 703 13.14 81.41 -38.76
C ASN A 703 14.56 81.95 -38.44
N LYS A 704 15.55 81.10 -38.15
CA LYS A 704 16.94 81.52 -37.87
C LYS A 704 17.84 81.22 -39.06
N ARG A 705 18.62 82.24 -39.47
CA ARG A 705 19.58 82.20 -40.59
C ARG A 705 20.95 82.60 -40.07
N ALA A 706 21.98 81.83 -40.38
CA ALA A 706 23.38 82.10 -40.06
C ALA A 706 24.17 82.27 -41.37
N PRO A 707 24.52 83.50 -41.77
CA PRO A 707 25.28 83.76 -43.01
C PRO A 707 26.79 83.58 -42.78
N HIS A 708 27.46 83.03 -43.79
CA HIS A 708 28.90 82.80 -43.84
C HIS A 708 29.46 83.26 -45.20
N LYS A 709 30.74 83.64 -45.22
CA LYS A 709 31.44 84.13 -46.43
C LYS A 709 32.85 83.56 -46.49
N ILE A 710 33.23 83.05 -47.66
CA ILE A 710 34.54 82.47 -47.94
C ILE A 710 35.09 83.12 -49.22
N SER A 711 36.29 83.67 -49.16
CA SER A 711 36.98 84.34 -50.28
C SER A 711 38.26 83.60 -50.66
N ASN A 712 38.82 83.95 -51.82
CA ASN A 712 40.08 83.41 -52.36
C ASN A 712 40.01 81.90 -52.66
N ILE A 713 38.90 81.42 -53.22
CA ILE A 713 38.76 80.04 -53.68
C ILE A 713 39.40 79.92 -55.07
N GLU A 714 40.63 79.40 -55.13
CA GLU A 714 41.40 79.28 -56.39
C GLU A 714 40.93 78.12 -57.29
N GLY A 715 40.27 77.10 -56.72
CA GLY A 715 39.82 75.91 -57.44
C GLY A 715 38.32 75.92 -57.81
N ASN A 716 37.97 75.26 -58.91
CA ASN A 716 36.57 75.11 -59.37
C ASN A 716 35.70 74.19 -58.48
N ILE A 717 36.23 73.71 -57.35
CA ILE A 717 35.56 72.86 -56.35
C ILE A 717 35.98 73.32 -54.95
N TYR A 718 35.03 73.39 -54.00
CA TYR A 718 35.26 73.70 -52.59
C TYR A 718 34.42 72.83 -51.65
N GLU A 719 34.91 72.50 -50.45
CA GLU A 719 34.15 71.77 -49.41
C GLU A 719 33.75 72.70 -48.25
N ILE A 720 32.45 72.93 -48.08
CA ILE A 720 31.89 73.60 -46.89
C ILE A 720 31.77 72.58 -45.75
N ARG A 721 32.08 72.97 -44.51
CA ARG A 721 31.83 72.18 -43.29
C ARG A 721 31.01 72.99 -42.28
N THR A 722 30.09 72.35 -41.56
CA THR A 722 29.25 73.01 -40.53
C THR A 722 29.84 72.92 -39.13
N ASP A 723 29.43 73.84 -38.26
CA ASP A 723 29.56 73.68 -36.80
C ASP A 723 28.72 72.49 -36.27
N PRO A 724 28.99 71.97 -35.05
CA PRO A 724 28.26 70.85 -34.46
C PRO A 724 26.76 71.13 -34.26
N LEU A 725 25.91 70.26 -34.79
CA LEU A 725 24.46 70.49 -34.84
C LEU A 725 23.76 69.97 -33.56
N THR A 726 23.87 70.76 -32.49
CA THR A 726 23.40 70.45 -31.12
C THR A 726 21.88 70.42 -30.91
N LYS A 727 21.05 70.69 -31.93
CA LYS A 727 19.58 70.78 -31.79
C LYS A 727 18.84 70.16 -32.97
N GLY A 728 18.02 69.13 -32.72
CA GLY A 728 17.30 68.40 -33.76
C GLY A 728 16.30 69.19 -34.61
N GLY A 729 16.02 68.69 -35.81
CA GLY A 729 15.12 69.26 -36.80
C GLY A 729 15.78 69.42 -38.18
N ASP A 730 15.01 69.92 -39.14
CA ASP A 730 15.52 70.20 -40.48
C ASP A 730 16.30 71.52 -40.53
N TYR A 731 17.47 71.45 -41.17
CA TYR A 731 18.33 72.57 -41.54
C TYR A 731 18.48 72.59 -43.06
N THR A 732 18.66 73.78 -43.64
CA THR A 732 18.99 73.97 -45.06
C THR A 732 20.29 74.75 -45.18
N LEU A 733 21.25 74.22 -45.94
CA LEU A 733 22.44 74.95 -46.36
C LEU A 733 22.16 75.55 -47.75
N SER A 734 21.99 76.87 -47.83
CA SER A 734 21.63 77.60 -49.06
C SER A 734 22.85 78.38 -49.55
N LEU A 735 23.28 78.17 -50.79
CA LEU A 735 24.32 79.01 -51.41
C LEU A 735 23.65 80.33 -51.83
N ALA A 736 24.11 81.44 -51.27
CA ALA A 736 23.51 82.75 -51.51
C ALA A 736 24.03 83.39 -52.80
N SER A 737 25.35 83.36 -53.02
CA SER A 737 25.96 83.88 -54.25
C SER A 737 27.41 83.43 -54.44
N VAL A 738 27.87 83.48 -55.69
CA VAL A 738 29.29 83.42 -56.06
C VAL A 738 29.69 84.73 -56.72
N THR A 739 30.90 85.21 -56.46
CA THR A 739 31.57 86.28 -57.21
C THR A 739 32.82 85.73 -57.86
N ASP A 740 33.02 85.98 -59.15
CA ASP A 740 34.21 85.58 -59.90
C ASP A 740 35.39 86.57 -59.74
N GLY A 741 36.54 86.23 -60.30
CA GLY A 741 37.76 87.05 -60.24
C GLY A 741 37.65 88.40 -60.98
N MET A 742 36.63 88.58 -61.83
CA MET A 742 36.32 89.85 -62.50
C MET A 742 35.29 90.70 -61.74
N GLY A 743 34.77 90.20 -60.61
CA GLY A 743 33.77 90.89 -59.80
C GLY A 743 32.32 90.66 -60.23
N CYS A 744 32.05 89.75 -61.16
CA CYS A 744 30.68 89.39 -61.54
C CYS A 744 30.05 88.55 -60.42
N LYS A 745 29.02 89.10 -59.76
CA LYS A 745 28.28 88.42 -58.68
C LYS A 745 27.00 87.79 -59.22
N GLU A 746 26.89 86.48 -59.10
CA GLU A 746 25.71 85.67 -59.46
C GLU A 746 25.03 85.17 -58.18
N PHE A 747 23.71 85.38 -58.05
CA PHE A 747 22.93 84.82 -56.94
C PHE A 747 22.56 83.35 -57.23
N LEU A 748 22.73 82.49 -56.23
CA LEU A 748 22.57 81.04 -56.41
C LEU A 748 21.22 80.54 -55.87
N LYS A 749 20.71 79.49 -56.52
CA LYS A 749 19.41 78.84 -56.22
C LYS A 749 19.56 77.53 -55.43
N GLU A 750 20.77 77.28 -54.94
CA GLU A 750 21.26 75.94 -54.65
C GLU A 750 21.12 75.64 -53.15
N GLU A 751 20.30 74.65 -52.81
CA GLU A 751 20.02 74.26 -51.43
C GLU A 751 20.33 72.78 -51.18
N ALA A 752 21.00 72.49 -50.07
CA ALA A 752 21.24 71.15 -49.58
C ALA A 752 20.53 70.96 -48.23
N LYS A 753 19.71 69.90 -48.11
CA LYS A 753 18.89 69.62 -46.94
C LYS A 753 19.66 68.75 -45.93
N ILE A 754 19.63 69.14 -44.65
CA ILE A 754 20.29 68.43 -43.54
C ILE A 754 19.21 68.15 -42.48
N THR A 755 18.81 66.88 -42.32
CA THR A 755 17.86 66.49 -41.26
C THR A 755 18.64 65.99 -40.06
N VAL A 756 18.69 66.81 -39.00
CA VAL A 756 19.31 66.47 -37.71
C VAL A 756 18.25 65.83 -36.82
N ARG A 757 18.60 64.75 -36.12
CA ARG A 757 17.62 64.01 -35.30
C ARG A 757 17.10 64.77 -34.09
N HIS A 758 15.83 64.54 -33.72
CA HIS A 758 15.20 65.15 -32.55
C HIS A 758 15.60 64.53 -31.21
N GLN A 759 16.03 63.26 -31.20
CA GLN A 759 16.54 62.57 -30.02
C GLN A 759 17.63 61.56 -30.41
N LYS A 760 18.50 61.20 -29.46
CA LYS A 760 19.43 60.07 -29.62
C LYS A 760 18.65 58.75 -29.46
N PRO A 761 18.94 57.70 -30.24
CA PRO A 761 18.21 56.44 -30.14
C PRO A 761 18.54 55.71 -28.83
N LYS A 762 17.60 54.91 -28.32
CA LYS A 762 17.72 54.21 -27.03
C LYS A 762 17.38 52.73 -27.13
N VAL A 763 18.03 51.93 -26.28
CA VAL A 763 17.70 50.52 -26.03
C VAL A 763 17.43 50.26 -24.55
N GLY A 764 16.49 49.37 -24.25
CA GLY A 764 16.26 48.84 -22.91
C GLY A 764 15.42 47.57 -22.95
N PHE A 765 15.56 46.70 -21.95
CA PHE A 765 14.69 45.53 -21.82
C PHE A 765 13.25 45.95 -21.52
N GLY A 766 12.30 45.26 -22.15
CA GLY A 766 10.90 45.27 -21.73
C GLY A 766 10.72 44.60 -20.36
N LEU A 767 9.47 44.52 -19.92
CA LEU A 767 9.09 43.61 -18.84
C LEU A 767 8.66 42.28 -19.47
N ILE A 768 8.78 41.19 -18.70
CA ILE A 768 8.12 39.92 -18.97
C ILE A 768 7.17 39.67 -17.80
N GLU A 769 5.88 39.61 -18.10
CA GLU A 769 4.82 39.31 -17.13
C GLU A 769 4.79 40.28 -15.92
N GLY A 770 5.32 41.50 -16.12
CA GLY A 770 5.44 42.56 -15.12
C GLY A 770 6.81 42.70 -14.43
N THR A 771 7.79 41.83 -14.72
CA THR A 771 9.12 41.86 -14.05
C THR A 771 10.30 41.85 -15.03
N ARG A 772 11.53 41.91 -14.50
CA ARG A 772 12.78 41.63 -15.26
C ARG A 772 13.53 40.42 -14.70
N THR A 773 12.80 39.47 -14.15
CA THR A 773 13.31 38.25 -13.50
C THR A 773 12.53 37.05 -14.02
N VAL A 774 13.08 36.36 -15.03
CA VAL A 774 12.39 35.27 -15.73
C VAL A 774 12.83 33.94 -15.17
N LYS A 775 11.89 33.12 -14.70
CA LYS A 775 12.15 31.71 -14.37
C LYS A 775 11.76 30.83 -15.54
N THR A 776 12.71 30.04 -16.04
CA THR A 776 12.51 29.12 -17.17
C THR A 776 12.97 27.69 -16.82
N LEU A 777 12.61 26.74 -17.68
CA LEU A 777 13.20 25.41 -17.66
C LEU A 777 14.60 25.43 -18.31
N GLU A 778 15.50 24.60 -17.80
CA GLU A 778 16.84 24.42 -18.35
C GLU A 778 16.82 24.20 -19.88
N ASN A 779 17.76 24.82 -20.60
CA ASN A 779 17.92 24.76 -22.06
C ASN A 779 16.73 25.26 -22.92
N LYS A 780 15.61 25.67 -22.30
CA LYS A 780 14.46 26.27 -23.00
C LYS A 780 14.81 27.69 -23.45
N GLU A 781 14.51 27.99 -24.72
CA GLU A 781 14.71 29.33 -25.29
C GLU A 781 13.85 30.38 -24.58
N VAL A 782 14.50 31.40 -24.01
CA VAL A 782 13.86 32.56 -23.39
C VAL A 782 13.93 33.72 -24.35
N VAL A 783 12.78 34.39 -24.52
CA VAL A 783 12.57 35.45 -25.51
C VAL A 783 12.51 36.78 -24.77
N LEU A 784 13.66 37.46 -24.68
CA LEU A 784 13.80 38.75 -24.01
C LEU A 784 13.25 39.87 -24.92
N PRO A 785 12.18 40.60 -24.51
CA PRO A 785 11.68 41.73 -25.28
C PRO A 785 12.65 42.92 -25.16
N VAL A 786 12.99 43.53 -26.30
CA VAL A 786 13.84 44.71 -26.35
C VAL A 786 13.06 45.87 -26.92
N ARG A 787 12.98 46.95 -26.15
CA ARG A 787 12.35 48.22 -26.54
C ARG A 787 13.42 49.11 -27.18
N LEU A 788 13.13 49.57 -28.40
CA LEU A 788 14.05 50.29 -29.27
C LEU A 788 13.41 51.57 -29.77
N THR A 789 14.15 52.67 -29.68
CA THR A 789 13.79 53.95 -30.31
C THR A 789 14.85 54.36 -31.33
N GLY A 790 14.45 55.10 -32.38
CA GLY A 790 15.30 55.40 -33.54
C GLY A 790 14.67 54.93 -34.86
N ASP A 791 15.52 54.71 -35.87
CA ASP A 791 15.13 54.19 -37.18
C ASP A 791 15.78 52.83 -37.46
N ALA A 792 14.96 51.86 -37.86
CA ALA A 792 15.39 50.51 -38.22
C ALA A 792 16.37 50.47 -39.41
N PRO A 793 17.31 49.51 -39.46
CA PRO A 793 17.56 48.46 -38.46
C PRO A 793 18.39 48.96 -37.27
N TRP A 794 18.28 48.26 -36.14
CA TRP A 794 19.15 48.43 -34.97
C TRP A 794 20.19 47.32 -34.89
N THR A 795 21.35 47.66 -34.34
CA THR A 795 22.40 46.73 -33.93
C THR A 795 22.64 46.94 -32.44
N VAL A 796 22.42 45.89 -31.65
CA VAL A 796 22.48 45.92 -30.19
C VAL A 796 23.56 44.94 -29.73
N GLN A 797 24.42 45.40 -28.83
CA GLN A 797 25.44 44.57 -28.20
C GLN A 797 25.04 44.29 -26.74
N TYR A 798 25.06 43.01 -26.35
CA TYR A 798 24.68 42.54 -25.02
C TYR A 798 25.61 41.40 -24.56
N ARG A 799 25.65 41.13 -23.27
CA ARG A 799 26.46 40.05 -22.67
C ARG A 799 25.75 39.45 -21.46
N ASP A 800 26.26 38.33 -20.94
CA ASP A 800 25.98 37.91 -19.56
C ASP A 800 27.03 38.56 -18.64
N ILE A 801 26.62 39.06 -17.48
CA ILE A 801 27.54 39.62 -16.47
C ILE A 801 28.51 38.54 -15.95
N ASN A 802 28.12 37.26 -16.01
CA ASN A 802 28.95 36.13 -15.62
C ASN A 802 29.99 35.71 -16.68
N ASP A 803 29.86 36.19 -17.93
CA ASP A 803 30.74 35.90 -19.08
C ASP A 803 31.15 37.25 -19.73
N PRO A 804 31.86 38.13 -18.99
CA PRO A 804 31.94 39.55 -19.30
C PRO A 804 32.74 39.89 -20.57
N ASP A 805 33.64 38.98 -20.98
CA ASP A 805 34.44 39.05 -22.20
C ASP A 805 33.60 38.72 -23.45
N ARG A 806 32.48 38.03 -23.29
CA ARG A 806 31.64 37.53 -24.39
C ARG A 806 30.50 38.48 -24.72
N VAL A 807 30.85 39.57 -25.40
CA VAL A 807 29.86 40.45 -26.03
C VAL A 807 29.26 39.78 -27.28
N ILE A 808 27.94 39.79 -27.37
CA ILE A 808 27.14 39.23 -28.46
C ILE A 808 26.44 40.39 -29.19
N GLU A 809 26.54 40.44 -30.51
CA GLU A 809 25.87 41.43 -31.35
C GLU A 809 24.60 40.84 -31.98
N ALA A 810 23.52 41.63 -32.02
CA ALA A 810 22.24 41.25 -32.61
C ALA A 810 21.64 42.36 -33.47
N HIS A 811 21.17 42.01 -34.67
CA HIS A 811 20.53 42.94 -35.60
C HIS A 811 19.00 42.81 -35.51
N LEU A 812 18.34 43.88 -35.08
CA LEU A 812 16.91 43.95 -34.80
C LEU A 812 16.22 44.89 -35.81
N ARG A 813 14.97 44.59 -36.20
CA ARG A 813 14.25 45.29 -37.27
C ARG A 813 12.95 45.95 -36.82
N GLN A 814 12.42 45.61 -35.64
CA GLN A 814 11.20 46.17 -35.08
C GLN A 814 11.48 46.97 -33.80
N ALA A 815 10.59 47.91 -33.44
CA ALA A 815 10.75 48.71 -32.22
C ALA A 815 10.56 47.91 -30.91
N ASN A 816 9.93 46.74 -30.99
CA ASN A 816 9.70 45.80 -29.89
C ASN A 816 10.18 44.39 -30.29
N ASP A 817 11.38 44.34 -30.86
CA ASP A 817 12.01 43.09 -31.32
C ASP A 817 12.53 42.24 -30.14
N LYS A 818 13.07 41.06 -30.43
CA LYS A 818 13.33 40.03 -29.42
C LYS A 818 14.73 39.44 -29.51
N LEU A 819 15.41 39.37 -28.36
CA LEU A 819 16.64 38.59 -28.20
C LEU A 819 16.30 37.19 -27.67
N VAL A 820 16.88 36.15 -28.25
CA VAL A 820 16.67 34.76 -27.82
C VAL A 820 17.92 34.26 -27.09
N VAL A 821 17.76 33.85 -25.83
CA VAL A 821 18.83 33.32 -24.99
C VAL A 821 18.50 31.91 -24.50
N LYS A 822 19.53 31.11 -24.18
CA LYS A 822 19.38 29.68 -23.77
C LYS A 822 19.96 29.35 -22.41
N ARG A 823 20.86 30.19 -21.87
CA ARG A 823 21.51 30.01 -20.57
C ARG A 823 20.78 30.83 -19.50
N HIS A 824 20.80 30.36 -18.27
CA HIS A 824 20.61 31.23 -17.11
C HIS A 824 21.77 32.24 -17.05
N GLY A 825 21.56 33.36 -16.37
CA GLY A 825 22.52 34.46 -16.30
C GLY A 825 21.83 35.81 -16.16
N THR A 826 22.63 36.87 -15.97
CA THR A 826 22.11 38.24 -15.86
C THR A 826 22.57 39.00 -17.10
N TYR A 827 21.67 39.16 -18.06
CA TYR A 827 21.98 39.76 -19.33
C TYR A 827 22.00 41.27 -19.23
N GLU A 828 23.05 41.91 -19.73
CA GLU A 828 23.29 43.34 -19.73
C GLU A 828 23.40 43.87 -21.16
N LEU A 829 22.67 44.94 -21.45
CA LEU A 829 22.78 45.74 -22.68
C LEU A 829 24.02 46.64 -22.56
N VAL A 830 24.99 46.47 -23.46
CA VAL A 830 26.28 47.15 -23.44
C VAL A 830 26.27 48.39 -24.34
N SER A 831 25.79 48.25 -25.57
CA SER A 831 25.74 49.35 -26.54
C SER A 831 24.60 49.17 -27.55
N MET A 832 24.25 50.25 -28.25
CA MET A 832 23.41 50.16 -29.45
C MET A 832 23.79 51.20 -30.50
N ARG A 833 23.54 50.85 -31.76
CA ARG A 833 23.56 51.76 -32.92
C ARG A 833 22.31 51.47 -33.75
N ASP A 834 21.65 52.49 -34.29
CA ASP A 834 20.56 52.28 -35.24
C ASP A 834 21.03 52.39 -36.70
N LYS A 835 20.15 52.65 -37.67
CA LYS A 835 20.54 52.77 -39.08
C LYS A 835 21.69 53.77 -39.31
N ILE A 836 21.83 54.77 -38.45
CA ILE A 836 22.81 55.85 -38.61
C ILE A 836 23.58 56.08 -37.29
N CYS A 837 22.86 56.35 -36.20
CA CYS A 837 23.45 56.95 -35.01
C CYS A 837 23.81 55.95 -33.91
N PRO A 838 24.90 56.19 -33.17
CA PRO A 838 25.08 55.54 -31.87
C PRO A 838 23.94 55.98 -30.92
N GLY A 839 23.52 55.07 -30.04
CA GLY A 839 22.47 55.30 -29.06
C GLY A 839 22.93 55.09 -27.62
N THR A 840 22.01 55.25 -26.68
CA THR A 840 22.24 55.05 -25.25
C THR A 840 21.44 53.87 -24.70
N VAL A 841 21.95 53.25 -23.64
CA VAL A 841 21.23 52.21 -22.89
C VAL A 841 20.45 52.89 -21.76
N ASP A 842 19.16 52.58 -21.65
CA ASP A 842 18.33 52.99 -20.50
C ASP A 842 18.83 52.30 -19.23
N GLN A 843 19.40 53.07 -18.29
CA GLN A 843 19.96 52.54 -17.05
C GLN A 843 18.89 51.94 -16.12
N MET A 844 17.61 52.31 -16.27
CA MET A 844 16.50 51.69 -15.56
C MET A 844 16.00 50.39 -16.22
N ALA A 845 16.57 50.00 -17.36
CA ALA A 845 16.20 48.83 -18.15
C ALA A 845 17.41 48.09 -18.78
N ASN A 846 18.62 48.35 -18.30
CA ASN A 846 19.87 47.84 -18.90
C ASN A 846 20.09 46.34 -18.65
N ARG A 847 19.42 45.75 -17.66
CA ARG A 847 19.62 44.37 -17.19
C ARG A 847 18.31 43.58 -17.11
N ILE A 848 18.40 42.29 -17.39
CA ILE A 848 17.33 41.30 -17.19
C ILE A 848 17.93 39.98 -16.70
N GLU A 849 17.33 39.38 -15.67
CA GLU A 849 17.80 38.14 -15.08
C GLU A 849 17.02 36.95 -15.64
N VAL A 850 17.73 35.91 -16.05
CA VAL A 850 17.16 34.62 -16.44
C VAL A 850 17.64 33.57 -15.45
N GLN A 851 16.72 33.09 -14.62
CA GLN A 851 16.94 32.00 -13.67
C GLN A 851 16.43 30.69 -14.28
N TRP A 852 17.16 29.59 -14.06
CA TRP A 852 16.59 28.26 -14.24
C TRP A 852 15.84 27.85 -12.98
N ILE A 853 14.67 27.23 -13.16
CA ILE A 853 14.04 26.44 -12.10
C ILE A 853 14.99 25.27 -11.81
N SER A 854 15.37 25.07 -10.54
CA SER A 854 16.22 23.94 -10.15
C SER A 854 15.56 22.62 -10.50
N ARG A 855 16.32 21.69 -11.11
CA ARG A 855 15.86 20.31 -11.34
C ARG A 855 15.59 19.60 -10.00
N PRO A 856 14.69 18.61 -9.99
CA PRO A 856 14.47 17.82 -8.78
C PRO A 856 15.72 17.03 -8.38
N THR A 857 15.98 16.95 -7.08
CA THR A 857 17.07 16.13 -6.53
C THR A 857 16.55 15.23 -5.40
N LEU A 858 17.18 14.05 -5.28
CA LEU A 858 16.95 13.07 -4.21
C LEU A 858 18.18 13.07 -3.29
N SER A 859 17.95 13.20 -2.00
CA SER A 859 18.93 12.94 -0.94
C SER A 859 18.36 11.98 0.11
N LEU A 860 19.26 11.40 0.91
CA LEU A 860 18.95 10.41 1.94
C LEU A 860 19.52 10.90 3.28
N ALA A 861 18.80 10.68 4.39
CA ALA A 861 19.26 11.06 5.72
C ALA A 861 20.42 10.14 6.16
N ASN A 862 21.61 10.71 6.41
CA ASN A 862 22.85 9.93 6.60
C ASN A 862 22.87 9.05 7.86
N ASP A 863 22.05 9.36 8.85
CA ASP A 863 21.93 8.67 10.14
C ASP A 863 21.27 7.28 10.03
N ALA A 864 20.49 7.01 8.98
CA ALA A 864 19.86 5.71 8.74
C ALA A 864 20.82 4.60 8.24
N PHE A 865 22.08 4.94 7.90
CA PHE A 865 23.00 4.09 7.17
C PHE A 865 24.27 3.73 7.95
N GLN A 866 24.83 2.57 7.65
CA GLN A 866 26.07 2.07 8.25
C GLN A 866 27.31 2.56 7.50
N GLU A 867 27.23 2.69 6.17
CA GLU A 867 28.34 3.12 5.31
C GLU A 867 27.82 3.73 4.01
N VAL A 868 28.49 4.77 3.48
CA VAL A 868 28.13 5.39 2.19
C VAL A 868 29.32 5.30 1.23
N LYS A 869 29.15 4.53 0.15
CA LYS A 869 30.14 4.29 -0.90
C LYS A 869 29.74 5.06 -2.17
N GLY A 870 30.01 6.36 -2.20
CA GLY A 870 29.69 7.23 -3.34
C GLY A 870 28.17 7.41 -3.50
N GLN A 871 27.57 6.70 -4.48
CA GLN A 871 26.12 6.68 -4.72
C GLN A 871 25.45 5.38 -4.25
N THR A 872 26.16 4.56 -3.46
CA THR A 872 25.64 3.33 -2.84
C THR A 872 25.64 3.46 -1.33
N TYR A 873 24.45 3.51 -0.76
CA TYR A 873 24.19 3.65 0.67
C TYR A 873 23.92 2.27 1.27
N ILE A 874 24.79 1.82 2.18
CA ILE A 874 24.68 0.52 2.83
C ILE A 874 23.93 0.74 4.14
N LYS A 875 22.71 0.24 4.18
CA LYS A 875 21.82 0.29 5.35
C LYS A 875 22.17 -0.85 6.30
N HIS A 876 21.89 -0.65 7.59
CA HIS A 876 22.17 -1.63 8.64
C HIS A 876 21.59 -3.02 8.32
N ASP A 877 22.34 -4.06 8.63
CA ASP A 877 21.93 -5.46 8.51
C ASP A 877 20.70 -5.75 9.41
N VAL A 878 19.68 -6.42 8.86
CA VAL A 878 18.43 -6.79 9.55
C VAL A 878 18.13 -8.28 9.43
N CYS A 879 17.24 -8.81 10.27
CA CYS A 879 16.82 -10.20 10.22
C CYS A 879 15.61 -10.40 9.28
N GLU A 880 15.52 -11.58 8.68
CA GLU A 880 14.41 -12.00 7.83
C GLU A 880 13.04 -11.78 8.49
N GLY A 881 12.15 -11.00 7.86
CA GLY A 881 10.83 -10.63 8.41
C GLY A 881 10.86 -9.68 9.60
N GLU A 882 11.91 -8.89 9.75
CA GLU A 882 11.97 -7.69 10.63
C GLU A 882 11.52 -6.46 9.81
N GLU A 883 10.82 -5.50 10.41
CA GLU A 883 10.27 -4.35 9.66
C GLU A 883 11.25 -3.18 9.62
N ASP A 884 11.48 -2.60 8.43
CA ASP A 884 12.44 -1.52 8.22
C ASP A 884 12.06 -0.63 7.01
N SER A 885 12.52 0.63 7.01
CA SER A 885 12.24 1.65 5.99
C SER A 885 13.40 2.63 5.81
N VAL A 886 13.30 3.46 4.77
CA VAL A 886 14.17 4.63 4.56
C VAL A 886 13.34 5.85 4.22
N ASP A 887 13.78 7.02 4.68
CA ASP A 887 13.20 8.30 4.30
C ASP A 887 14.00 8.94 3.16
N LEU A 888 13.26 9.40 2.15
CA LEU A 888 13.76 10.09 0.98
C LEU A 888 13.44 11.58 1.11
N HIS A 889 14.46 12.42 0.95
CA HIS A 889 14.29 13.87 0.87
C HIS A 889 14.31 14.29 -0.60
N LEU A 890 13.27 14.99 -1.03
CA LEU A 890 13.03 15.42 -2.40
C LEU A 890 12.96 16.95 -2.43
N SER A 891 13.84 17.59 -3.20
CA SER A 891 13.80 19.03 -3.44
C SER A 891 13.49 19.31 -4.91
N GLY A 892 12.65 20.31 -5.18
CA GLY A 892 12.12 20.62 -6.51
C GLY A 892 10.66 21.10 -6.43
N ALA A 893 9.89 20.95 -7.51
CA ALA A 893 8.50 21.40 -7.59
C ALA A 893 7.50 20.22 -7.56
N PRO A 894 6.83 19.95 -6.43
CA PRO A 894 5.91 18.82 -6.32
C PRO A 894 4.69 18.94 -7.26
N PRO A 895 4.06 17.82 -7.66
CA PRO A 895 4.41 16.45 -7.28
C PRO A 895 5.70 15.95 -7.94
N PHE A 896 6.41 15.06 -7.24
CA PHE A 896 7.58 14.36 -7.75
C PHE A 896 7.18 12.98 -8.27
N GLU A 897 7.76 12.55 -9.40
CA GLU A 897 7.67 11.15 -9.85
C GLU A 897 9.03 10.48 -9.73
N LEU A 898 9.07 9.36 -8.99
CA LEU A 898 10.28 8.61 -8.68
C LEU A 898 10.09 7.15 -9.12
N LYS A 899 11.12 6.57 -9.72
CA LYS A 899 11.12 5.17 -10.14
C LYS A 899 12.39 4.46 -9.69
N TYR A 900 12.20 3.25 -9.16
CA TYR A 900 13.28 2.43 -8.67
C TYR A 900 13.13 0.96 -9.04
N ASP A 901 14.28 0.31 -9.17
CA ASP A 901 14.42 -1.11 -9.47
C ASP A 901 14.87 -1.87 -8.23
N GLU A 902 13.95 -2.68 -7.69
CA GLU A 902 14.10 -3.51 -6.51
C GLU A 902 14.72 -4.87 -6.91
N HIS A 903 16.02 -5.03 -6.68
CA HIS A 903 16.79 -6.23 -7.01
C HIS A 903 16.92 -7.14 -5.78
N VAL A 904 16.06 -8.14 -5.65
CA VAL A 904 16.11 -9.15 -4.58
C VAL A 904 17.05 -10.28 -5.01
N LYS A 905 18.17 -10.45 -4.30
CA LYS A 905 19.16 -11.51 -4.51
C LYS A 905 19.14 -12.43 -3.28
N PRO A 906 18.17 -13.37 -3.18
CA PRO A 906 18.05 -14.25 -2.02
C PRO A 906 19.26 -15.19 -1.91
N ASP A 907 19.65 -15.54 -0.69
CA ASP A 907 20.72 -16.52 -0.43
C ASP A 907 20.36 -17.92 -0.94
N LYS A 908 19.05 -18.20 -1.11
CA LYS A 908 18.50 -19.42 -1.71
C LYS A 908 17.25 -19.08 -2.52
N GLY A 909 17.35 -19.09 -3.85
CA GLY A 909 16.20 -18.89 -4.73
C GLY A 909 16.58 -18.35 -6.11
N ALA A 910 15.57 -18.02 -6.91
CA ALA A 910 15.76 -17.22 -8.11
C ALA A 910 15.94 -15.75 -7.74
N LYS A 911 16.77 -15.01 -8.48
CA LYS A 911 16.86 -13.55 -8.36
C LYS A 911 15.59 -12.92 -8.90
N ALA A 912 15.04 -11.94 -8.20
CA ALA A 912 13.88 -11.18 -8.66
C ALA A 912 14.24 -9.70 -8.90
N LEU A 913 13.56 -9.09 -9.86
CA LEU A 913 13.61 -7.67 -10.15
C LEU A 913 12.16 -7.16 -10.18
N LYS A 914 11.84 -6.17 -9.35
CA LYS A 914 10.54 -5.48 -9.35
C LYS A 914 10.76 -3.99 -9.61
N THR A 915 10.32 -3.47 -10.75
CA THR A 915 10.32 -2.02 -11.00
C THR A 915 9.10 -1.40 -10.30
N ARG A 916 9.30 -0.26 -9.63
CA ARG A 916 8.26 0.47 -8.89
C ARG A 916 8.26 1.94 -9.30
N ASN A 917 7.07 2.50 -9.50
CA ASN A 917 6.85 3.94 -9.68
C ASN A 917 6.19 4.50 -8.41
N PHE A 918 6.51 5.74 -8.06
CA PHE A 918 6.11 6.37 -6.81
C PHE A 918 5.93 7.89 -7.00
N ASN A 919 4.75 8.42 -6.64
CA ASN A 919 4.41 9.84 -6.85
C ASN A 919 4.28 10.57 -5.50
N ALA A 920 5.30 11.35 -5.13
CA ALA A 920 5.36 12.05 -3.84
C ALA A 920 4.70 13.43 -3.92
N ALA A 921 3.80 13.73 -2.98
CA ALA A 921 3.13 15.02 -2.90
C ALA A 921 3.96 16.11 -2.18
N LEU A 922 4.99 15.71 -1.43
CA LEU A 922 5.76 16.55 -0.51
C LEU A 922 7.27 16.25 -0.63
N GLY A 923 8.10 17.10 -0.01
CA GLY A 923 9.57 16.99 -0.06
C GLY A 923 10.19 15.93 0.87
N VAL A 924 9.38 15.16 1.59
CA VAL A 924 9.84 14.02 2.42
C VAL A 924 8.87 12.85 2.20
N THR A 925 9.40 11.65 1.97
CA THR A 925 8.59 10.44 1.79
C THR A 925 9.34 9.16 2.13
N SER A 926 8.68 8.18 2.73
CA SER A 926 9.30 6.92 3.16
C SER A 926 9.10 5.76 2.17
N ILE A 927 10.05 4.82 2.14
CA ILE A 927 9.95 3.54 1.41
C ILE A 927 10.28 2.37 2.34
N ARG A 928 9.40 1.35 2.33
CA ARG A 928 9.58 0.08 3.05
C ARG A 928 10.65 -0.80 2.38
N MET A 929 11.45 -1.49 3.20
CA MET A 929 12.36 -2.55 2.75
C MET A 929 11.65 -3.92 2.70
N ASP A 930 11.79 -4.66 1.60
CA ASP A 930 11.46 -6.08 1.51
C ASP A 930 12.51 -6.91 2.26
N THR A 931 12.17 -7.28 3.49
CA THR A 931 12.96 -8.16 4.36
C THR A 931 12.42 -9.60 4.37
N ALA A 932 11.46 -9.95 3.49
CA ALA A 932 10.68 -11.18 3.59
C ALA A 932 11.47 -12.47 3.25
N GLN A 933 12.67 -12.35 2.67
CA GLN A 933 13.58 -13.46 2.39
C GLN A 933 15.02 -13.07 2.71
N ALA A 934 15.78 -13.99 3.32
CA ALA A 934 17.21 -13.81 3.54
C ALA A 934 18.01 -13.66 2.23
N GLY A 935 18.88 -12.65 2.16
CA GLY A 935 19.58 -12.29 0.93
C GLY A 935 20.29 -10.93 0.98
N LEU A 936 20.67 -10.44 -0.19
CA LEU A 936 21.05 -9.03 -0.40
C LEU A 936 19.94 -8.37 -1.24
N VAL A 937 19.38 -7.27 -0.76
CA VAL A 937 18.37 -6.50 -1.50
C VAL A 937 18.94 -5.15 -1.87
N GLU A 938 18.72 -4.72 -3.12
CA GLU A 938 19.27 -3.49 -3.69
C GLU A 938 18.19 -2.68 -4.39
N TYR A 939 17.94 -1.47 -3.89
CA TYR A 939 16.97 -0.51 -4.42
C TYR A 939 17.74 0.52 -5.24
N ARG A 940 17.56 0.49 -6.57
CA ARG A 940 18.24 1.42 -7.48
C ARG A 940 17.25 2.46 -7.98
N PHE A 941 17.31 3.67 -7.44
CA PHE A 941 16.56 4.82 -7.95
C PHE A 941 17.15 5.22 -9.30
N SER A 942 16.40 5.02 -10.38
CA SER A 942 16.88 5.14 -11.75
C SER A 942 16.33 6.37 -12.46
N GLU A 943 15.10 6.77 -12.15
CA GLU A 943 14.43 7.93 -12.77
C GLU A 943 13.78 8.81 -11.68
N LEU A 944 13.95 10.12 -11.83
CA LEU A 944 13.37 11.17 -10.99
C LEU A 944 12.90 12.29 -11.92
N ALA A 945 11.68 12.77 -11.69
CA ALA A 945 11.00 13.85 -12.39
C ALA A 945 10.17 14.69 -11.39
N ASP A 946 9.72 15.87 -11.81
CA ASP A 946 8.82 16.74 -11.03
C ASP A 946 7.84 17.48 -11.96
N TYR A 947 7.00 18.36 -11.42
CA TYR A 947 6.01 19.12 -12.20
C TYR A 947 6.62 19.92 -13.37
N ASN A 948 7.89 20.30 -13.29
CA ASN A 948 8.59 21.12 -14.27
C ASN A 948 9.51 20.31 -15.20
N TYR A 949 9.97 19.14 -14.78
CA TYR A 949 11.01 18.38 -15.48
C TYR A 949 10.71 16.88 -15.58
N ASP A 950 10.52 16.42 -16.82
CA ASP A 950 10.67 15.00 -17.17
C ASP A 950 12.07 14.47 -16.79
N HIS A 951 12.16 13.16 -16.53
CA HIS A 951 13.43 12.52 -16.21
C HIS A 951 14.44 12.62 -17.37
N ALA A 952 15.64 13.13 -17.05
CA ALA A 952 16.77 13.19 -17.97
C ALA A 952 17.97 12.38 -17.43
N LYS A 953 18.36 11.33 -18.17
CA LYS A 953 19.43 10.37 -17.82
C LYS A 953 20.82 10.99 -17.57
N HIS A 954 21.06 12.21 -18.04
CA HIS A 954 22.32 12.93 -17.84
C HIS A 954 22.27 13.93 -16.68
N ALA A 955 21.08 14.23 -16.14
CA ALA A 955 20.90 15.19 -15.05
C ALA A 955 20.66 14.53 -13.69
N PHE A 956 20.03 13.34 -13.67
CA PHE A 956 19.86 12.55 -12.46
C PHE A 956 20.92 11.44 -12.38
N THR A 957 21.68 11.40 -11.28
CA THR A 957 22.63 10.31 -11.00
C THR A 957 21.91 9.22 -10.20
N PRO A 958 21.85 7.96 -10.68
CA PRO A 958 21.15 6.89 -9.98
C PRO A 958 21.71 6.61 -8.58
N VAL A 959 20.87 6.82 -7.57
CA VAL A 959 21.16 6.48 -6.16
C VAL A 959 20.81 5.02 -5.92
N SER A 960 21.61 4.33 -5.10
CA SER A 960 21.36 2.94 -4.72
C SER A 960 21.40 2.74 -3.22
N ILE A 961 20.44 1.99 -2.69
CA ILE A 961 20.44 1.52 -1.29
C ILE A 961 20.63 0.01 -1.30
N GLN A 962 21.56 -0.50 -0.51
CA GLN A 962 21.79 -1.93 -0.32
C GLN A 962 21.57 -2.32 1.14
N GLN A 963 20.88 -3.45 1.37
CA GLN A 963 20.65 -4.00 2.70
C GLN A 963 20.84 -5.51 2.69
N ARG A 964 21.50 -6.03 3.73
CA ARG A 964 21.64 -7.47 3.99
C ARG A 964 20.51 -7.93 4.91
N VAL A 965 19.81 -8.99 4.49
CA VAL A 965 18.76 -9.63 5.28
C VAL A 965 19.29 -11.00 5.72
N HIS A 966 19.50 -11.19 7.02
CA HIS A 966 20.03 -12.43 7.58
C HIS A 966 18.93 -13.46 7.82
N PRO A 967 19.15 -14.75 7.50
CA PRO A 967 18.18 -15.81 7.77
C PRO A 967 18.00 -16.01 9.26
N ARG A 968 16.76 -16.22 9.73
CA ARG A 968 16.55 -16.54 11.15
C ARG A 968 17.18 -17.90 11.49
N PRO A 969 17.88 -18.04 12.63
CA PRO A 969 18.48 -19.31 13.01
C PRO A 969 17.42 -20.38 13.27
N LEU A 970 17.79 -21.64 13.05
CA LEU A 970 16.94 -22.81 13.27
C LEU A 970 17.70 -23.81 14.16
N ALA A 971 16.98 -24.35 15.14
CA ALA A 971 17.45 -25.45 15.98
C ALA A 971 16.51 -26.63 15.83
N ARG A 972 17.06 -27.85 15.68
CA ARG A 972 16.28 -29.09 15.63
C ARG A 972 17.04 -30.22 16.32
N PHE A 973 16.34 -31.13 16.99
CA PHE A 973 16.95 -32.38 17.42
C PHE A 973 17.44 -33.18 16.20
N THR A 974 18.56 -33.88 16.34
CA THR A 974 19.08 -34.75 15.27
C THR A 974 18.14 -35.93 15.05
N ASN A 975 17.63 -36.50 16.15
CA ASN A 975 16.72 -37.65 16.18
C ASN A 975 15.36 -37.22 16.77
N PRO A 976 14.51 -36.49 16.01
CA PRO A 976 13.19 -36.08 16.48
C PRO A 976 12.32 -37.28 16.83
N GLY A 977 11.53 -37.20 17.91
CA GLY A 977 10.66 -38.29 18.34
C GLY A 977 11.35 -39.49 19.01
N LYS A 978 12.70 -39.60 19.01
CA LYS A 978 13.40 -40.64 19.79
C LYS A 978 13.09 -40.47 21.29
N THR A 979 12.88 -41.60 21.97
CA THR A 979 12.90 -41.69 23.42
C THR A 979 14.31 -41.98 23.91
N TYR A 980 14.79 -41.21 24.90
CA TYR A 980 16.05 -41.45 25.61
C TYR A 980 15.71 -41.95 27.02
N SER A 981 16.36 -43.04 27.44
CA SER A 981 16.05 -43.74 28.69
C SER A 981 17.14 -43.50 29.73
N TYR A 982 16.73 -43.14 30.96
CA TYR A 982 17.63 -42.95 32.10
C TYR A 982 17.13 -43.78 33.30
N CYS A 983 18.03 -44.32 34.13
CA CYS A 983 17.67 -44.98 35.39
C CYS A 983 17.89 -44.04 36.59
N THR A 984 17.01 -44.11 37.60
CA THR A 984 17.07 -43.24 38.79
C THR A 984 18.23 -43.53 39.74
N SER A 985 18.77 -44.75 39.73
CA SER A 985 19.99 -45.14 40.45
C SER A 985 21.19 -45.18 39.50
N PHE A 986 22.36 -44.73 39.98
CA PHE A 986 23.58 -44.55 39.19
C PHE A 986 23.91 -45.71 38.23
N SER A 987 23.84 -45.41 36.92
CA SER A 987 24.49 -46.17 35.85
C SER A 987 25.45 -45.24 35.10
N SER A 988 26.63 -45.73 34.72
CA SER A 988 27.74 -44.91 34.21
C SER A 988 27.62 -44.46 32.74
N SER A 989 26.53 -44.79 32.05
CA SER A 989 26.24 -44.41 30.67
C SER A 989 25.14 -43.34 30.60
N VAL A 990 25.53 -42.06 30.55
CA VAL A 990 24.58 -40.94 30.38
C VAL A 990 24.35 -40.68 28.90
N ASP A 991 23.16 -41.05 28.41
CA ASP A 991 22.72 -40.75 27.03
C ASP A 991 22.65 -39.22 26.85
N THR A 992 23.27 -38.69 25.78
CA THR A 992 23.21 -37.25 25.44
C THR A 992 22.25 -37.01 24.27
N ILE A 993 21.60 -35.84 24.25
CA ILE A 993 20.56 -35.51 23.27
C ILE A 993 21.18 -34.55 22.22
N PRO A 994 21.57 -35.03 21.02
CA PRO A 994 22.19 -34.17 20.01
C PRO A 994 21.17 -33.24 19.34
N ILE A 995 21.51 -31.96 19.33
CA ILE A 995 20.80 -30.87 18.65
C ILE A 995 21.68 -30.39 17.49
N THR A 996 21.08 -30.19 16.32
CA THR A 996 21.71 -29.53 15.15
C THR A 996 21.15 -28.12 14.97
N LEU A 997 22.04 -27.18 14.66
CA LEU A 997 21.78 -25.74 14.58
C LEU A 997 22.20 -25.22 13.21
N THR A 998 21.47 -24.22 12.69
CA THR A 998 21.85 -23.49 11.48
C THR A 998 21.67 -21.99 11.69
N GLY A 999 22.70 -21.21 11.40
CA GLY A 999 22.82 -19.77 11.66
C GLY A 999 24.30 -19.45 11.96
N THR A 1000 24.58 -18.39 12.71
CA THR A 1000 25.95 -17.97 13.05
C THR A 1000 26.28 -18.21 14.53
N PRO A 1001 27.27 -19.05 14.88
CA PRO A 1001 27.69 -19.22 16.28
C PRO A 1001 28.46 -18.00 16.80
N PRO A 1002 28.44 -17.71 18.12
CA PRO A 1002 27.76 -18.46 19.18
C PRO A 1002 26.24 -18.33 19.16
N PHE A 1003 25.55 -19.43 19.48
CA PHE A 1003 24.10 -19.46 19.68
C PHE A 1003 23.71 -19.37 21.16
N SER A 1004 22.49 -18.88 21.41
CA SER A 1004 21.76 -19.02 22.67
C SER A 1004 20.43 -19.75 22.42
N ILE A 1005 20.09 -20.73 23.26
CA ILE A 1005 18.97 -21.66 23.05
C ILE A 1005 18.14 -21.78 24.32
N ASP A 1006 16.86 -21.44 24.25
CA ASP A 1006 15.88 -21.78 25.30
C ASP A 1006 15.24 -23.12 24.97
N TYR A 1007 15.32 -24.08 25.89
CA TYR A 1007 14.56 -25.33 25.84
C TYR A 1007 13.56 -25.44 26.98
N GLU A 1008 12.47 -26.14 26.71
CA GLU A 1008 11.35 -26.36 27.62
C GLU A 1008 11.23 -27.85 27.93
N LEU A 1009 11.22 -28.19 29.22
CA LEU A 1009 11.06 -29.54 29.75
C LEU A 1009 9.71 -29.63 30.48
N ARG A 1010 8.82 -30.49 29.98
CA ARG A 1010 7.46 -30.66 30.50
C ARG A 1010 7.21 -32.10 30.93
N HIS A 1011 7.20 -32.31 32.24
CA HIS A 1011 6.92 -33.61 32.85
C HIS A 1011 5.44 -33.98 32.80
N SER A 1012 5.12 -35.26 32.58
CA SER A 1012 3.76 -35.79 32.61
C SER A 1012 3.06 -35.50 33.94
N GLY A 1013 1.86 -34.91 33.91
CA GLY A 1013 1.09 -34.58 35.11
C GLY A 1013 1.40 -33.22 35.75
N LYS A 1014 2.47 -32.51 35.35
CA LYS A 1014 2.73 -31.13 35.81
C LYS A 1014 2.17 -30.10 34.82
N SER A 1015 1.47 -29.10 35.35
CA SER A 1015 0.79 -28.05 34.57
C SER A 1015 1.76 -26.99 34.04
N GLN A 1016 2.77 -26.63 34.83
CA GLN A 1016 3.83 -25.69 34.44
C GLN A 1016 5.08 -26.44 33.95
N PRO A 1017 5.65 -26.07 32.79
CA PRO A 1017 6.93 -26.59 32.32
C PRO A 1017 8.11 -25.84 32.96
N ARG A 1018 9.30 -26.46 32.95
CA ARG A 1018 10.57 -25.77 33.27
C ARG A 1018 11.24 -25.29 31.99
N ILE A 1019 11.86 -24.11 32.04
CA ILE A 1019 12.59 -23.50 30.91
C ILE A 1019 14.04 -23.33 31.35
N HIS A 1020 14.98 -23.71 30.48
CA HIS A 1020 16.41 -23.55 30.69
C HIS A 1020 17.05 -22.92 29.46
N THR A 1021 17.99 -22.01 29.67
CA THR A 1021 18.74 -21.33 28.61
C THR A 1021 20.16 -21.88 28.55
N ILE A 1022 20.63 -22.20 27.34
CA ILE A 1022 22.01 -22.59 27.03
C ILE A 1022 22.65 -21.41 26.30
N SER A 1023 23.77 -20.89 26.78
CA SER A 1023 24.51 -19.77 26.18
C SER A 1023 25.86 -20.19 25.60
N ASP A 1024 26.45 -19.33 24.76
CA ASP A 1024 27.79 -19.48 24.15
C ASP A 1024 28.01 -20.82 23.41
N VAL A 1025 27.00 -21.27 22.65
CA VAL A 1025 27.11 -22.50 21.84
C VAL A 1025 27.89 -22.18 20.56
N ARG A 1026 29.23 -22.33 20.61
CA ARG A 1026 30.17 -21.95 19.53
C ARG A 1026 30.22 -22.89 18.31
N SER A 1027 29.32 -23.86 18.18
CA SER A 1027 29.30 -24.79 17.03
C SER A 1027 27.89 -25.16 16.60
N ASN A 1028 27.74 -25.68 15.37
CA ASN A 1028 26.44 -26.02 14.79
C ASN A 1028 25.85 -27.35 15.32
N THR A 1029 26.48 -27.97 16.32
CA THR A 1029 26.05 -29.21 16.97
C THR A 1029 26.22 -29.09 18.49
N TYR A 1030 25.19 -29.45 19.26
CA TYR A 1030 25.24 -29.40 20.72
C TYR A 1030 24.66 -30.67 21.34
N SER A 1031 25.45 -31.35 22.17
CA SER A 1031 25.02 -32.55 22.91
C SER A 1031 24.43 -32.15 24.25
N LEU A 1032 23.10 -31.99 24.31
CA LEU A 1032 22.41 -31.58 25.52
C LEU A 1032 22.43 -32.69 26.57
N GLN A 1033 22.88 -32.34 27.77
CA GLN A 1033 22.73 -33.12 29.00
C GLN A 1033 21.62 -32.50 29.85
N ILE A 1034 20.72 -33.32 30.37
CA ILE A 1034 19.63 -32.88 31.24
C ILE A 1034 20.12 -32.89 32.70
N PRO A 1035 19.93 -31.81 33.48
CA PRO A 1035 20.32 -31.78 34.88
C PRO A 1035 19.66 -32.90 35.70
N THR A 1036 20.41 -33.56 36.58
CA THR A 1036 19.91 -34.67 37.40
C THR A 1036 18.78 -34.25 38.35
N THR A 1037 18.70 -32.96 38.71
CA THR A 1037 17.60 -32.32 39.46
C THR A 1037 16.24 -32.36 38.75
N ASP A 1038 16.25 -32.61 37.44
CA ASP A 1038 15.09 -32.54 36.55
C ASP A 1038 14.70 -33.92 35.99
N LEU A 1039 15.54 -34.94 36.22
CA LEU A 1039 15.27 -36.35 35.88
C LEU A 1039 14.35 -37.01 36.91
N GLN A 1040 13.05 -36.72 36.82
CA GLN A 1040 12.01 -37.30 37.67
C GLN A 1040 11.34 -38.50 36.99
N ALA A 1041 11.12 -39.58 37.75
CA ALA A 1041 10.57 -40.85 37.26
C ALA A 1041 9.23 -40.66 36.50
N GLY A 1042 9.11 -41.31 35.34
CA GLY A 1042 7.99 -41.11 34.41
C GLY A 1042 8.45 -40.52 33.07
N THR A 1043 7.54 -39.86 32.36
CA THR A 1043 7.82 -39.32 31.01
C THR A 1043 7.86 -37.80 30.99
N SER A 1044 8.91 -37.24 30.38
CA SER A 1044 9.04 -35.80 30.16
C SER A 1044 9.18 -35.53 28.66
N ALA A 1045 8.40 -34.57 28.16
CA ALA A 1045 8.56 -34.05 26.81
C ALA A 1045 9.59 -32.91 26.83
N LEU A 1046 10.57 -32.99 25.93
CA LEU A 1046 11.58 -31.95 25.72
C LEU A 1046 11.32 -31.27 24.37
N SER A 1047 11.21 -29.94 24.38
CA SER A 1047 10.94 -29.13 23.18
C SER A 1047 11.84 -27.89 23.14
N LEU A 1048 12.33 -27.53 21.96
CA LEU A 1048 13.07 -26.28 21.75
C LEU A 1048 12.07 -25.13 21.61
N ARG A 1049 12.38 -23.98 22.22
CA ARG A 1049 11.41 -22.86 22.39
C ARG A 1049 11.89 -21.57 21.73
N LYS A 1050 13.18 -21.26 21.82
CA LYS A 1050 13.81 -20.08 21.21
C LYS A 1050 15.24 -20.42 20.80
N ILE A 1051 15.69 -19.86 19.69
CA ILE A 1051 17.10 -19.73 19.36
C ILE A 1051 17.42 -18.29 18.95
N THR A 1052 18.55 -17.77 19.42
CA THR A 1052 19.18 -16.51 19.00
C THR A 1052 20.60 -16.82 18.53
N ASP A 1053 21.07 -16.19 17.46
CA ASP A 1053 22.44 -16.37 16.92
C ASP A 1053 23.35 -15.15 17.20
N SER A 1054 24.59 -15.21 16.75
CA SER A 1054 25.59 -14.16 17.00
C SER A 1054 25.29 -12.82 16.32
N ARG A 1055 24.28 -12.75 15.43
CA ARG A 1055 23.82 -11.52 14.77
C ARG A 1055 22.59 -10.93 15.47
N GLY A 1056 22.15 -11.51 16.59
CA GLY A 1056 20.92 -11.14 17.31
C GLY A 1056 19.65 -11.74 16.71
N CYS A 1057 19.73 -12.32 15.50
CA CYS A 1057 18.56 -12.88 14.83
C CYS A 1057 17.93 -14.00 15.65
N THR A 1058 16.62 -13.89 15.85
CA THR A 1058 15.89 -14.69 16.83
C THR A 1058 14.70 -15.40 16.20
N ARG A 1059 14.61 -16.72 16.43
CA ARG A 1059 13.47 -17.57 16.05
C ARG A 1059 12.84 -18.15 17.31
N THR A 1060 11.57 -17.83 17.53
CA THR A 1060 10.69 -18.59 18.43
C THR A 1060 10.18 -19.83 17.68
N LEU A 1061 10.17 -20.98 18.35
CA LEU A 1061 9.72 -22.25 17.79
C LEU A 1061 8.35 -22.61 18.38
N PRO A 1062 7.37 -23.06 17.57
CA PRO A 1062 6.06 -23.41 18.06
C PRO A 1062 6.12 -24.72 18.88
N SER A 1063 5.38 -24.78 19.99
CA SER A 1063 5.31 -25.95 20.89
C SER A 1063 4.79 -27.25 20.24
N THR A 1064 4.37 -27.18 18.97
CA THR A 1064 3.93 -28.30 18.11
C THR A 1064 5.05 -28.92 17.27
N GLU A 1065 6.23 -28.28 17.15
CA GLU A 1065 7.38 -28.82 16.43
C GLU A 1065 8.08 -29.94 17.23
N PRO A 1066 8.90 -30.81 16.59
CA PRO A 1066 9.13 -32.17 17.08
C PRO A 1066 9.86 -32.24 18.42
N ARG A 1067 9.14 -32.72 19.44
CA ARG A 1067 9.65 -33.05 20.77
C ARG A 1067 10.53 -34.31 20.76
N VAL A 1068 11.48 -34.34 21.68
CA VAL A 1068 12.16 -35.56 22.16
C VAL A 1068 11.42 -36.06 23.41
N GLN A 1069 11.38 -37.38 23.62
CA GLN A 1069 10.86 -37.95 24.86
C GLN A 1069 12.02 -38.38 25.77
N ILE A 1070 11.90 -38.07 27.06
CA ILE A 1070 12.78 -38.54 28.12
C ILE A 1070 11.96 -39.48 28.98
N SER A 1071 12.39 -40.73 29.09
CA SER A 1071 11.77 -41.73 29.96
C SER A 1071 12.73 -42.04 31.10
N VAL A 1072 12.37 -41.61 32.31
CA VAL A 1072 13.16 -41.91 33.51
C VAL A 1072 12.52 -43.12 34.18
N HIS A 1073 13.18 -44.27 34.08
CA HIS A 1073 12.74 -45.53 34.66
C HIS A 1073 13.29 -45.69 36.07
N ALA A 1074 12.48 -46.24 36.98
CA ALA A 1074 12.99 -46.72 38.26
C ALA A 1074 13.74 -48.04 38.04
N ALA A 1075 14.85 -48.26 38.76
CA ALA A 1075 15.49 -49.57 38.78
C ALA A 1075 14.53 -50.62 39.36
N PRO A 1076 14.52 -51.85 38.83
CA PRO A 1076 13.58 -52.86 39.27
C PRO A 1076 13.86 -53.32 40.69
N SER A 1077 12.81 -53.66 41.42
CA SER A 1077 12.89 -54.19 42.78
C SER A 1077 12.04 -55.43 42.94
N ILE A 1078 12.58 -56.43 43.64
CA ILE A 1078 11.85 -57.60 44.10
C ILE A 1078 11.62 -57.48 45.59
N ASN A 1079 10.35 -57.50 46.00
CA ASN A 1079 9.93 -57.51 47.39
C ASN A 1079 9.06 -58.75 47.63
N PRO A 1080 8.96 -59.27 48.86
CA PRO A 1080 7.89 -60.18 49.21
C PRO A 1080 6.55 -59.45 49.00
N LEU A 1081 5.52 -60.13 48.48
CA LEU A 1081 4.17 -59.55 48.46
C LEU A 1081 3.60 -59.38 49.87
N ASP A 1082 4.15 -60.10 50.84
CA ASP A 1082 3.87 -59.94 52.26
C ASP A 1082 5.20 -59.91 53.04
N PRO A 1083 5.79 -58.71 53.27
CA PRO A 1083 7.14 -58.58 53.82
C PRO A 1083 7.22 -58.78 55.34
N ASN A 1084 6.09 -58.74 56.05
CA ASN A 1084 6.02 -59.06 57.48
C ASN A 1084 5.81 -60.57 57.72
N ARG A 1085 5.38 -61.30 56.69
CA ARG A 1085 5.03 -62.71 56.78
C ARG A 1085 6.20 -63.60 56.40
N ALA A 1086 6.95 -64.01 57.41
CA ALA A 1086 7.86 -65.14 57.32
C ALA A 1086 7.14 -66.51 57.28
N ASP A 1087 5.80 -66.54 57.32
CA ASP A 1087 4.99 -67.68 57.78
C ASP A 1087 3.67 -67.88 56.99
N TYR A 1088 3.65 -68.78 55.99
CA TYR A 1088 2.62 -68.96 54.94
C TYR A 1088 1.78 -70.24 55.05
N CYS A 1089 0.45 -70.23 55.04
CA CYS A 1089 -0.35 -71.47 55.23
C CYS A 1089 -0.10 -72.54 54.14
N VAL A 1090 -0.32 -73.83 54.41
CA VAL A 1090 -0.21 -74.89 53.37
C VAL A 1090 -1.28 -74.64 52.30
N GLY A 1091 -0.86 -74.62 51.03
CA GLY A 1091 -1.69 -74.15 49.92
C GLY A 1091 -1.56 -72.65 49.60
N ASP A 1092 -0.92 -71.86 50.47
CA ASP A 1092 -0.52 -70.49 50.14
C ASP A 1092 0.55 -70.49 49.05
N ARG A 1093 0.84 -69.29 48.53
CA ARG A 1093 1.75 -69.11 47.41
C ARG A 1093 2.82 -68.11 47.83
N LEU A 1094 4.06 -68.60 47.91
CA LEU A 1094 5.24 -67.75 48.02
C LEU A 1094 5.24 -66.84 46.79
N SER A 1095 4.96 -65.56 47.04
CA SER A 1095 4.68 -64.56 46.02
C SER A 1095 5.57 -63.36 46.27
N PHE A 1096 6.29 -62.93 45.24
CA PHE A 1096 7.17 -61.78 45.28
C PHE A 1096 6.73 -60.79 44.21
N SER A 1097 6.49 -59.54 44.60
CA SER A 1097 6.18 -58.46 43.67
C SER A 1097 7.45 -58.05 42.92
N LEU A 1098 7.37 -58.10 41.59
CA LEU A 1098 8.42 -57.65 40.70
C LEU A 1098 8.00 -56.27 40.19
N SER A 1099 8.61 -55.23 40.75
CA SER A 1099 8.40 -53.84 40.33
C SER A 1099 9.41 -53.51 39.23
N GLY A 1100 8.93 -52.92 38.13
CA GLY A 1100 9.61 -52.83 36.83
C GLY A 1100 8.73 -53.39 35.72
N THR A 1101 9.31 -53.84 34.61
CA THR A 1101 8.57 -54.34 33.44
C THR A 1101 8.90 -55.80 33.11
N ALA A 1102 7.85 -56.60 32.86
CA ALA A 1102 7.99 -58.01 32.48
C ALA A 1102 8.38 -58.17 31.00
N PRO A 1103 9.10 -59.23 30.60
CA PRO A 1103 9.61 -60.33 31.43
C PRO A 1103 10.80 -59.93 32.33
N PHE A 1104 10.74 -60.39 33.57
CA PHE A 1104 11.82 -60.27 34.54
C PHE A 1104 12.69 -61.53 34.56
N THR A 1105 13.95 -61.38 34.95
CA THR A 1105 14.82 -62.50 35.33
C THR A 1105 15.07 -62.45 36.83
N VAL A 1106 14.71 -63.53 37.54
CA VAL A 1106 14.82 -63.66 39.00
C VAL A 1106 15.80 -64.78 39.36
N TYR A 1107 16.71 -64.50 40.28
CA TYR A 1107 17.73 -65.42 40.77
C TYR A 1107 17.41 -65.81 42.23
N TYR A 1108 17.39 -67.10 42.56
CA TYR A 1108 16.84 -67.58 43.84
C TYR A 1108 17.42 -68.92 44.33
N THR A 1109 17.11 -69.29 45.58
CA THR A 1109 17.53 -70.53 46.27
C THR A 1109 16.38 -71.18 47.06
N PHE A 1110 16.31 -72.50 47.11
CA PHE A 1110 15.39 -73.25 48.01
C PHE A 1110 16.15 -74.40 48.66
N ASN A 1111 16.08 -74.53 49.99
CA ASN A 1111 16.94 -75.43 50.78
C ASN A 1111 18.42 -75.41 50.28
N ASN A 1112 18.97 -74.20 50.11
CA ASN A 1112 20.32 -73.90 49.60
C ASN A 1112 20.67 -74.31 48.16
N VAL A 1113 19.72 -74.77 47.32
CA VAL A 1113 19.98 -75.07 45.90
C VAL A 1113 19.66 -73.87 45.01
N ALA A 1114 20.67 -73.34 44.30
CA ALA A 1114 20.57 -72.14 43.46
C ALA A 1114 19.89 -72.39 42.11
N ARG A 1115 19.05 -71.43 41.68
CA ARG A 1115 18.21 -71.48 40.47
C ARG A 1115 18.06 -70.09 39.84
N LYS A 1116 17.71 -70.06 38.56
CA LYS A 1116 17.25 -68.86 37.84
C LYS A 1116 15.90 -69.14 37.20
N ALA A 1117 15.02 -68.15 37.18
CA ALA A 1117 13.71 -68.24 36.56
C ALA A 1117 13.41 -66.97 35.74
N SER A 1118 12.86 -67.17 34.54
CA SER A 1118 12.21 -66.08 33.81
C SER A 1118 10.76 -65.96 34.29
N SER A 1119 10.29 -64.74 34.49
CA SER A 1119 8.93 -64.44 34.92
C SER A 1119 8.32 -63.42 33.96
N THR A 1120 7.42 -63.88 33.09
CA THR A 1120 6.64 -63.03 32.17
C THR A 1120 5.54 -62.22 32.88
N SER A 1121 5.49 -62.26 34.22
CA SER A 1121 4.54 -61.58 35.09
C SER A 1121 5.25 -60.66 36.09
N THR A 1122 4.61 -59.58 36.51
CA THR A 1122 5.04 -58.71 37.65
C THR A 1122 4.92 -59.38 39.02
N THR A 1123 4.71 -60.69 39.04
CA THR A 1123 4.72 -61.52 40.26
C THR A 1123 5.53 -62.78 39.99
N PHE A 1124 6.56 -63.01 40.80
CA PHE A 1124 7.23 -64.31 40.87
C PHE A 1124 6.51 -65.15 41.92
N ARG A 1125 5.78 -66.18 41.47
CA ARG A 1125 4.87 -66.97 42.32
C ARG A 1125 5.21 -68.45 42.28
N ARG A 1126 5.27 -69.10 43.44
CA ARG A 1126 5.48 -70.54 43.60
C ARG A 1126 4.55 -71.10 44.69
N LEU A 1127 3.86 -72.20 44.41
CA LEU A 1127 2.92 -72.82 45.35
C LEU A 1127 3.66 -73.50 46.52
N ALA A 1128 3.25 -73.19 47.76
CA ALA A 1128 3.73 -73.84 48.98
C ALA A 1128 3.04 -75.20 49.17
N GLU A 1129 3.49 -76.18 48.38
CA GLU A 1129 3.02 -77.57 48.42
C GLU A 1129 3.29 -78.24 49.79
N LYS A 1130 4.37 -77.83 50.48
CA LYS A 1130 4.86 -78.40 51.74
C LYS A 1130 5.63 -77.34 52.53
N ALA A 1131 5.69 -77.48 53.85
CA ALA A 1131 6.53 -76.64 54.70
C ALA A 1131 8.04 -76.82 54.41
N GLY A 1132 8.81 -75.73 54.51
CA GLY A 1132 10.24 -75.65 54.19
C GLY A 1132 10.71 -74.19 54.07
N THR A 1133 11.97 -73.94 53.70
CA THR A 1133 12.55 -72.57 53.66
C THR A 1133 13.11 -72.15 52.29
N PHE A 1134 12.86 -70.88 51.95
CA PHE A 1134 13.06 -70.30 50.61
C PHE A 1134 13.87 -68.99 50.68
N THR A 1135 14.65 -68.64 49.63
CA THR A 1135 15.51 -67.43 49.56
C THR A 1135 15.66 -66.84 48.14
N ILE A 1136 16.01 -65.54 48.00
CA ILE A 1136 16.19 -64.81 46.71
C ILE A 1136 17.52 -64.05 46.66
N THR A 1137 18.15 -63.90 45.48
CA THR A 1137 19.48 -63.27 45.29
C THR A 1137 19.57 -62.11 44.27
N GLY A 1138 18.56 -61.82 43.43
CA GLY A 1138 18.60 -60.65 42.52
C GLY A 1138 17.53 -60.60 41.43
N ILE A 1139 17.43 -59.44 40.75
CA ILE A 1139 16.42 -59.14 39.71
C ILE A 1139 16.96 -58.29 38.54
N GLN A 1140 16.41 -58.52 37.34
CA GLN A 1140 16.50 -57.66 36.16
C GLN A 1140 15.15 -57.61 35.45
N ASP A 1141 14.80 -56.51 34.78
CA ASP A 1141 13.55 -56.30 34.03
C ASP A 1141 13.76 -56.18 32.50
N SER A 1142 12.68 -55.98 31.74
CA SER A 1142 12.71 -55.92 30.26
C SER A 1142 12.74 -54.52 29.65
N ALA A 1143 12.23 -53.50 30.35
CA ALA A 1143 12.16 -52.13 29.81
C ALA A 1143 13.46 -51.34 30.02
N SER A 1144 14.33 -51.82 30.90
CA SER A 1144 15.63 -51.22 31.19
C SER A 1144 16.76 -52.25 31.09
N SER A 1145 17.99 -51.75 30.96
CA SER A 1145 19.21 -52.53 31.16
C SER A 1145 19.65 -52.58 32.64
N CYS A 1146 18.83 -52.08 33.56
CA CYS A 1146 19.21 -51.84 34.96
C CYS A 1146 18.93 -53.07 35.83
N LYS A 1147 20.01 -53.71 36.30
CA LYS A 1147 20.00 -54.86 37.22
C LYS A 1147 20.06 -54.39 38.68
N ALA A 1148 19.37 -55.09 39.58
CA ALA A 1148 19.43 -54.87 41.03
C ALA A 1148 19.72 -56.16 41.81
N ASP A 1149 20.56 -56.04 42.85
CA ASP A 1149 21.01 -57.13 43.72
C ASP A 1149 20.25 -57.10 45.06
N VAL A 1150 19.72 -58.25 45.52
CA VAL A 1150 18.69 -58.33 46.60
C VAL A 1150 18.85 -59.61 47.44
N ASN A 1151 18.32 -59.65 48.67
CA ASN A 1151 18.38 -60.79 49.61
C ASN A 1151 17.09 -60.91 50.48
N LEU A 1152 16.35 -62.03 50.46
CA LEU A 1152 15.02 -62.24 51.11
C LEU A 1152 14.75 -63.72 51.52
N SER A 1153 13.85 -64.05 52.47
CA SER A 1153 13.55 -65.44 52.97
C SER A 1153 12.13 -65.74 53.58
N ALA A 1154 11.66 -67.02 53.74
CA ALA A 1154 10.29 -67.44 54.25
C ALA A 1154 10.05 -68.94 54.73
N THR A 1155 8.89 -69.26 55.42
CA THR A 1155 8.41 -70.50 56.18
C THR A 1155 6.82 -70.72 56.19
N ILE A 1156 6.13 -71.78 56.76
CA ILE A 1156 4.68 -72.24 56.40
C ILE A 1156 3.63 -72.90 57.47
N HIS A 1157 2.23 -72.70 57.48
CA HIS A 1157 1.09 -73.00 58.55
C HIS A 1157 -0.47 -73.41 58.20
N GLY A 1158 -1.61 -73.17 58.98
CA GLY A 1158 -3.10 -73.67 58.80
C GLY A 1158 -4.42 -73.01 59.53
N LEU A 1159 -5.75 -73.43 59.32
CA LEU A 1159 -7.08 -72.60 59.22
C LEU A 1159 -8.54 -72.95 59.92
N PRO A 1160 -9.66 -72.07 59.95
CA PRO A 1160 -11.01 -72.09 60.74
C PRO A 1160 -12.53 -72.01 60.11
N SER A 1161 -13.67 -71.56 60.79
CA SER A 1161 -15.16 -71.48 60.31
C SER A 1161 -16.28 -70.51 61.00
N ALA A 1162 -17.53 -70.20 60.45
CA ALA A 1162 -18.60 -69.23 61.02
C ALA A 1162 -20.13 -69.20 60.49
N LYS A 1163 -21.09 -68.31 60.97
CA LYS A 1163 -22.58 -68.12 60.61
C LYS A 1163 -23.31 -66.72 60.88
N VAL A 1164 -24.54 -66.43 60.34
CA VAL A 1164 -25.33 -65.13 60.53
C VAL A 1164 -26.88 -65.20 60.64
N ALA A 1165 -27.52 -64.18 61.25
CA ALA A 1165 -28.96 -63.80 61.21
C ALA A 1165 -29.99 -64.94 61.37
N ASN A 1166 -29.59 -66.05 61.99
CA ASN A 1166 -30.27 -67.35 61.92
C ASN A 1166 -30.59 -67.84 60.47
N GLY A 1167 -30.07 -67.17 59.43
CA GLY A 1167 -30.13 -67.54 58.00
C GLY A 1167 -31.22 -66.92 57.09
N ARG A 1168 -31.66 -65.65 57.27
CA ARG A 1168 -32.83 -65.02 56.55
C ARG A 1168 -32.57 -63.54 56.06
N ALA A 1169 -33.51 -62.75 55.47
CA ALA A 1169 -33.24 -61.49 54.69
C ALA A 1169 -34.36 -60.35 54.61
N GLU A 1170 -34.03 -59.04 54.35
CA GLU A 1170 -34.91 -57.79 54.35
C GLU A 1170 -34.45 -56.57 53.42
N GLU A 1171 -35.22 -55.46 53.20
CA GLU A 1171 -35.03 -54.41 52.12
C GLU A 1171 -35.67 -52.97 52.36
N ARG A 1172 -35.11 -51.82 51.83
CA ARG A 1172 -35.52 -50.36 52.08
C ARG A 1172 -34.92 -49.29 51.09
N ASP A 1173 -35.41 -48.02 51.07
CA ASP A 1173 -35.07 -46.87 50.13
C ASP A 1173 -34.86 -45.45 50.78
N ILE A 1174 -34.10 -44.51 50.13
CA ILE A 1174 -33.75 -43.12 50.59
C ILE A 1174 -33.48 -42.05 49.47
N HIS A 1175 -33.40 -40.75 49.83
CA HIS A 1175 -32.70 -39.69 49.06
C HIS A 1175 -31.19 -39.68 49.44
N GLU A 1176 -30.47 -38.55 49.42
CA GLU A 1176 -29.07 -38.46 49.90
C GLU A 1176 -28.98 -38.60 51.47
N GLY A 1177 -29.40 -39.77 52.04
CA GLY A 1177 -29.21 -40.32 53.44
C GLY A 1177 -30.37 -41.16 54.11
N GLY A 1178 -30.11 -42.29 54.85
CA GLY A 1178 -31.07 -43.00 55.78
C GLY A 1178 -30.89 -44.54 56.07
N SER A 1179 -31.56 -45.17 57.08
CA SER A 1179 -30.98 -46.27 57.93
C SER A 1179 -31.75 -47.63 58.23
N ALA A 1180 -31.05 -48.65 58.80
CA ALA A 1180 -31.52 -50.02 59.25
C ALA A 1180 -30.60 -50.76 60.33
N GLU A 1181 -30.83 -52.05 60.73
CA GLU A 1181 -30.22 -52.75 61.95
C GLU A 1181 -30.09 -54.34 61.88
N ILE A 1182 -29.00 -55.05 62.33
CA ILE A 1182 -28.64 -56.51 62.03
C ILE A 1182 -27.81 -57.34 63.12
N GLU A 1183 -27.58 -58.69 63.01
CA GLU A 1183 -26.99 -59.68 64.02
C GLU A 1183 -26.16 -60.96 63.48
N PHE A 1184 -25.13 -61.53 64.20
CA PHE A 1184 -24.00 -62.43 63.68
C PHE A 1184 -23.33 -63.53 64.64
N SER A 1185 -22.46 -64.52 64.18
CA SER A 1185 -21.74 -65.62 65.01
C SER A 1185 -20.53 -66.50 64.41
N PHE A 1186 -19.55 -67.12 65.18
CA PHE A 1186 -18.15 -67.58 64.72
C PHE A 1186 -17.39 -68.81 65.43
N GLY A 1187 -16.24 -69.37 64.92
CA GLY A 1187 -15.28 -70.36 65.60
C GLY A 1187 -13.96 -70.90 64.89
N GLY A 1188 -12.91 -71.37 65.63
CA GLY A 1188 -11.52 -71.71 65.15
C GLY A 1188 -10.43 -71.81 66.27
N GLU A 1189 -9.11 -71.64 66.02
CA GLU A 1189 -8.08 -71.40 67.08
C GLU A 1189 -8.00 -69.90 67.44
N GLY A 1190 -8.74 -69.49 68.48
CA GLY A 1190 -9.11 -68.08 68.71
C GLY A 1190 -7.98 -67.07 68.99
N PRO A 1191 -8.27 -65.75 68.93
CA PRO A 1191 -9.60 -65.12 68.83
C PRO A 1191 -10.20 -65.13 67.41
N TRP A 1192 -11.44 -64.63 67.25
CA TRP A 1192 -12.17 -64.66 65.98
C TRP A 1192 -12.50 -63.29 65.39
N GLU A 1193 -12.24 -63.17 64.10
CA GLU A 1193 -12.65 -62.05 63.25
C GLU A 1193 -13.60 -62.56 62.17
N PHE A 1194 -14.61 -61.78 61.82
CA PHE A 1194 -15.59 -62.09 60.78
C PHE A 1194 -16.06 -60.81 60.09
N VAL A 1195 -16.74 -60.92 58.95
CA VAL A 1195 -17.19 -59.74 58.19
C VAL A 1195 -18.54 -60.02 57.53
N TRP A 1196 -19.35 -58.98 57.42
CA TRP A 1196 -20.61 -58.96 56.67
C TRP A 1196 -20.55 -57.90 55.54
N ALA A 1197 -21.40 -58.03 54.53
CA ALA A 1197 -21.30 -57.35 53.24
C ALA A 1197 -22.66 -56.92 52.67
N ARG A 1198 -22.83 -55.61 52.43
CA ARG A 1198 -23.92 -54.84 51.79
C ARG A 1198 -23.83 -54.88 50.23
N SER A 1199 -24.88 -54.90 49.38
CA SER A 1199 -24.88 -55.01 47.87
C SER A 1199 -26.03 -54.28 47.05
N THR A 1200 -26.16 -54.30 45.70
CA THR A 1200 -27.04 -53.43 44.83
C THR A 1200 -28.43 -53.96 44.35
N LEU A 1201 -29.34 -53.05 43.90
CA LEU A 1201 -30.74 -53.36 43.52
C LEU A 1201 -30.73 -53.89 42.12
N GLU A 1202 -30.94 -55.20 42.03
CA GLU A 1202 -31.15 -55.86 40.76
C GLU A 1202 -32.44 -56.67 40.83
N LYS A 1203 -33.37 -56.35 39.92
CA LYS A 1203 -34.64 -57.05 39.82
C LYS A 1203 -34.41 -58.43 39.22
N GLY A 1204 -34.94 -59.48 39.87
CA GLY A 1204 -34.97 -60.84 39.32
C GLY A 1204 -34.07 -61.88 40.02
N GLY A 1205 -33.87 -61.78 41.33
CA GLY A 1205 -33.31 -62.86 42.15
C GLY A 1205 -31.79 -63.05 42.11
N ARG A 1206 -31.09 -62.42 41.15
CA ARG A 1206 -29.62 -62.33 41.12
C ARG A 1206 -29.07 -61.69 42.41
N GLN A 1207 -27.87 -62.10 42.84
CA GLN A 1207 -27.13 -61.36 43.87
C GLN A 1207 -26.71 -60.00 43.29
N GLY A 1208 -27.02 -58.92 44.00
CA GLY A 1208 -26.53 -57.59 43.66
C GLY A 1208 -25.03 -57.45 43.92
N LYS A 1209 -24.40 -56.42 43.34
CA LYS A 1209 -22.99 -56.07 43.53
C LYS A 1209 -22.74 -55.47 44.92
N VAL A 1210 -21.74 -55.95 45.65
CA VAL A 1210 -21.37 -55.46 46.99
C VAL A 1210 -21.00 -53.95 47.01
N LEU A 1211 -21.45 -53.23 48.04
CA LEU A 1211 -21.50 -51.77 48.25
C LEU A 1211 -20.83 -51.29 49.56
N GLU A 1212 -20.95 -51.99 50.68
CA GLU A 1212 -20.34 -51.66 51.99
C GLU A 1212 -20.06 -52.97 52.72
N MET A 1213 -18.90 -53.17 53.33
CA MET A 1213 -18.68 -54.34 54.19
C MET A 1213 -18.04 -53.85 55.48
N ARG A 1214 -18.38 -54.44 56.63
CA ARG A 1214 -17.60 -54.19 57.87
C ARG A 1214 -17.19 -55.48 58.53
N SER A 1215 -15.94 -55.43 58.96
CA SER A 1215 -15.27 -56.44 59.76
C SER A 1215 -15.57 -56.16 61.22
N GLU A 1216 -15.76 -57.22 61.98
CA GLU A 1216 -16.15 -57.18 63.39
C GLU A 1216 -15.41 -58.33 64.08
N SER A 1217 -15.03 -58.14 65.34
CA SER A 1217 -14.29 -59.15 66.12
C SER A 1217 -15.09 -59.61 67.33
N SER A 1218 -14.85 -60.85 67.76
CA SER A 1218 -15.45 -61.38 68.98
C SER A 1218 -14.48 -62.33 69.67
N GLU A 1219 -14.14 -61.98 70.92
CA GLU A 1219 -13.56 -62.91 71.90
C GLU A 1219 -14.60 -63.97 72.31
N GLU A 1220 -15.89 -63.62 72.21
CA GLU A 1220 -17.03 -64.50 72.37
C GLU A 1220 -17.47 -65.08 71.00
N ARG A 1221 -18.76 -65.38 70.80
CA ARG A 1221 -19.27 -66.08 69.61
C ARG A 1221 -20.49 -65.41 68.92
N THR A 1222 -20.83 -64.14 69.21
CA THR A 1222 -21.99 -63.38 68.64
C THR A 1222 -21.81 -61.83 68.52
N TYR A 1223 -22.65 -61.09 67.74
CA TYR A 1223 -22.54 -59.59 67.50
C TYR A 1223 -23.80 -58.87 66.87
N ARG A 1224 -23.89 -57.50 66.76
CA ARG A 1224 -25.01 -56.65 66.19
C ARG A 1224 -24.62 -55.26 65.53
N LEU A 1225 -25.46 -54.63 64.66
CA LEU A 1225 -25.12 -53.49 63.72
C LEU A 1225 -26.22 -52.41 63.42
N ARG A 1226 -25.85 -51.16 63.00
CA ARG A 1226 -26.70 -50.16 62.24
C ARG A 1226 -26.17 -49.71 60.84
N ALA A 1227 -27.10 -49.36 59.93
CA ALA A 1227 -26.94 -49.05 58.49
C ALA A 1227 -27.42 -47.62 58.10
N GLY A 1228 -27.03 -47.05 56.93
CA GLY A 1228 -27.30 -45.63 56.58
C GLY A 1228 -27.31 -45.23 55.09
N GLU A 1229 -27.22 -46.21 54.18
CA GLU A 1229 -27.03 -46.00 52.74
C GLU A 1229 -27.58 -47.21 51.92
N GLU A 1230 -27.10 -47.32 50.69
CA GLU A 1230 -27.65 -47.94 49.50
C GLU A 1230 -27.73 -49.49 49.36
N GLY A 1231 -27.64 -50.41 50.36
CA GLY A 1231 -27.37 -51.83 49.98
C GLY A 1231 -27.69 -53.08 50.85
N VAL A 1232 -27.42 -54.27 50.25
CA VAL A 1232 -27.71 -55.71 50.59
C VAL A 1232 -26.81 -56.45 51.59
N TYR A 1233 -27.20 -56.62 52.86
CA TYR A 1233 -26.31 -57.09 53.96
C TYR A 1233 -26.24 -58.63 54.21
N GLU A 1234 -25.09 -59.32 54.03
CA GLU A 1234 -24.82 -60.78 54.18
C GLU A 1234 -23.47 -61.20 54.84
N ILE A 1235 -23.31 -62.34 55.54
CA ILE A 1235 -21.97 -62.81 56.05
C ILE A 1235 -21.22 -63.72 55.07
N VAL A 1236 -19.88 -63.60 55.07
CA VAL A 1236 -19.03 -64.19 54.02
C VAL A 1236 -17.72 -64.89 54.47
N SER A 1237 -17.11 -64.61 55.63
CA SER A 1237 -15.85 -65.28 56.08
C SER A 1237 -15.57 -65.19 57.58
N VAL A 1238 -14.51 -65.89 58.00
CA VAL A 1238 -13.96 -65.92 59.36
C VAL A 1238 -12.45 -66.16 59.36
N LYS A 1239 -11.77 -65.68 60.39
CA LYS A 1239 -10.33 -65.83 60.63
C LYS A 1239 -10.07 -66.27 62.07
N ASP A 1240 -8.95 -66.96 62.27
CA ASP A 1240 -8.42 -67.34 63.57
C ASP A 1240 -6.97 -66.85 63.73
N ARG A 1241 -6.24 -67.37 64.73
CA ARG A 1241 -4.90 -66.90 65.08
C ARG A 1241 -3.90 -66.89 63.92
N TRP A 1242 -3.98 -67.85 62.99
CA TRP A 1242 -2.92 -68.04 61.97
C TRP A 1242 -3.42 -68.01 60.53
N CYS A 1243 -4.62 -68.52 60.24
CA CYS A 1243 -5.17 -68.51 58.87
C CYS A 1243 -6.69 -68.27 58.87
N SER A 1244 -7.36 -68.37 57.72
CA SER A 1244 -8.76 -67.95 57.55
C SER A 1244 -9.52 -68.76 56.50
N VAL A 1245 -10.85 -68.79 56.61
CA VAL A 1245 -11.76 -69.48 55.67
C VAL A 1245 -12.89 -68.56 55.25
N LYS A 1246 -13.22 -68.60 53.96
CA LYS A 1246 -14.12 -67.67 53.26
C LYS A 1246 -15.01 -68.46 52.30
N ARG A 1247 -16.29 -68.08 52.20
CA ARG A 1247 -17.24 -68.76 51.31
C ARG A 1247 -16.90 -68.44 49.85
N GLU A 1248 -16.73 -69.48 49.01
CA GLU A 1248 -16.58 -69.26 47.56
C GLU A 1248 -17.80 -68.51 47.00
N GLY A 1249 -17.53 -67.54 46.13
CA GLY A 1249 -18.55 -66.75 45.44
C GLY A 1249 -18.88 -65.38 46.05
N VAL A 1250 -18.39 -65.03 47.25
CA VAL A 1250 -18.56 -63.67 47.80
C VAL A 1250 -17.25 -63.12 48.34
N GLU A 1251 -16.89 -61.90 47.94
CA GLU A 1251 -15.66 -61.24 48.37
C GLU A 1251 -15.88 -60.33 49.56
N ILE A 1252 -15.25 -60.65 50.69
CA ILE A 1252 -15.02 -59.75 51.81
C ILE A 1252 -13.87 -58.80 51.57
N SER A 1253 -14.11 -57.51 51.85
CA SER A 1253 -13.11 -56.51 52.24
C SER A 1253 -13.09 -56.41 53.77
N GLY A 1254 -12.16 -57.11 54.40
CA GLY A 1254 -12.00 -57.14 55.85
C GLY A 1254 -10.73 -56.39 56.26
N GLU A 1255 -10.86 -55.09 56.56
CA GLU A 1255 -9.91 -54.40 57.46
C GLU A 1255 -10.52 -53.09 58.00
N ALA A 1256 -11.40 -53.23 58.98
CA ALA A 1256 -11.94 -52.12 59.77
C ALA A 1256 -11.92 -52.54 61.26
N GLY A 1257 -10.74 -52.50 61.89
CA GLY A 1257 -10.50 -53.17 63.17
C GLY A 1257 -9.39 -52.57 64.03
N GLY A 1258 -9.21 -51.25 64.01
CA GLY A 1258 -8.09 -50.55 64.67
C GLY A 1258 -8.46 -49.54 65.77
N ARG A 1259 -9.71 -49.54 66.25
CA ARG A 1259 -10.23 -48.45 67.11
C ARG A 1259 -9.96 -48.69 68.60
N LYS A 1260 -8.74 -48.36 69.06
CA LYS A 1260 -8.42 -48.29 70.50
C LYS A 1260 -9.33 -47.28 71.21
N MET A 1261 -9.64 -47.56 72.48
CA MET A 1261 -10.32 -46.64 73.39
C MET A 1261 -9.44 -45.42 73.72
N LEU A 1262 -10.09 -44.33 74.15
CA LEU A 1262 -9.44 -43.14 74.70
C LEU A 1262 -8.98 -43.38 76.15
N THR A 1263 -7.74 -42.97 76.44
CA THR A 1263 -7.29 -42.64 77.80
C THR A 1263 -6.36 -41.42 77.70
N ASN A 1264 -6.90 -40.25 78.06
CA ASN A 1264 -6.27 -38.92 78.11
C ASN A 1264 -5.35 -38.55 76.93
#